data_AF-A0A8J2XDK4-F1
#
_entry.id   AF-A0A8J2XDK4-F1
#
_cell.length_a   1.000
_cell.length_b   1.000
_cell.length_c   1.000
_cell.angle_alpha   90.00
_cell.angle_beta   90.00
_cell.angle_gamma   90.00
#
_symmetry.space_group_name_H-M   'P 1'
#
loop_
_entity.id
_entity.type
_entity.pdbx_description
1 polymer ?
#
loop_
_entity_poly.entity_id
_entity_poly.type
_entity_poly.pdbx_seq_one_letter_code
_entity_poly.pdbx_strand_id
1 'polypeptide(L)'
;MTQVKHLTPISHRLIQGLQRIQASGLDLPLIPLNDNKQPLGDGWQNRPFTAAQLIEAIQNGGVDVPIQGKHKKIPLQGVGLLTGRPITIDGKTYYLMALDLDGASAQSKIKELSDGQPLPKTVAFSSGRPGRCQYLFLVKEEFKNAIRTKKIKTGIKGDDGKIEQVEFRWTNLQSVLPPSVHPTTGQYHWIESCAIDETDLAIAPTWVIEQMLIDTTTAFVSHPQALPKEGSERVTQSEPLFQQQKHQVGSVPRDQKWTDIDFALSYLNALSNNRADDYDSWLNVGMALHSVDDSLLNEWDSWSQQSSKYQPGACEKKWKSFSNHGGITLGTLAHMAKLDGWQFPFTPSVRSPNHLKTPASSGDSLSGSQKTTVTGDTFNNSDRSNPYPLSLSETVTSVTTLLKAGYRDYTERAELDAICERSSMSKNAFTELVKAIRCELDEIQPSDERRLNQLIDWQNATLDFNQVLPKTLADALLHDALILNIDPVSLWQYLLPTTMSLVGKRVNLDAESHQIPAIAWTCIVAESGTGKTRAENVILAPIKERQYREYERFRDEIKKSKEQTKASLKDDEKLNLPKGEKKYLFEVATIQAMMRRLAEQEDNGSVWARDEIAGLFKSLKQFSKQDNEAVECLLKMWDGTGSFVERMDAENDSYSVFETRLSITGGIQPGAFRQAFKDPDDVQGLQARMLFALPKVMPAKRVKGYCILSDLLPPLYDWLENCPRGIIKLSRDADLRYTHLVELLGKEAESCPTPAVRAWMRKLPTQLLRIALALHLLECFYERNRNFWVLGSDTLEKALEICRYYRSVFQVVQEKVAESDSISSILLKIWDSAITQPNGVTPRDVYRSVKAIAHRAKELGRSVAAYTIDLMTQLVQMGKGTIEKNGRTIRFVASVVASNANSSVVQTPVEPQKINHSNSDSHSDLPIINYACPSTVGSEGRALSEPLVKCVTQKSHTGILNGVTEVTEIESQADTVIEPSPLTELSSVTEHSTLQPIDFLDSPKGKFHTELAPEIPDEHRESIAEVCAWIELLLPDGGQALGEIMALIKEVFASEKEAGRWIWRSLSESVKQLLWQVSPDDYLWLVEG
;
A
#
# COMPACT_ATOMS: atom_id res chain seq x y z
N MET A 1 -36.87 47.73 23.00
CA MET A 1 -36.33 47.25 24.30
C MET A 1 -35.84 45.83 24.10
N THR A 2 -34.52 45.62 24.11
CA THR A 2 -33.92 44.29 23.95
C THR A 2 -34.08 43.50 25.25
N GLN A 3 -34.51 42.24 25.19
CA GLN A 3 -34.58 41.40 26.39
C GLN A 3 -33.17 41.13 26.91
N VAL A 4 -32.84 41.68 28.08
CA VAL A 4 -31.64 41.30 28.83
C VAL A 4 -31.84 39.86 29.31
N LYS A 5 -31.18 38.91 28.66
CA LYS A 5 -31.14 37.53 29.16
C LYS A 5 -30.41 37.53 30.51
N HIS A 6 -31.09 37.10 31.57
CA HIS A 6 -30.45 36.95 32.87
C HIS A 6 -29.27 35.98 32.77
N LEU A 7 -28.07 36.47 33.09
CA LEU A 7 -26.86 35.67 33.14
C LEU A 7 -26.97 34.66 34.30
N THR A 8 -26.50 33.43 34.07
CA THR A 8 -26.48 32.42 35.15
C THR A 8 -25.37 32.73 36.16
N PRO A 9 -25.44 32.22 37.41
CA PRO A 9 -24.35 32.37 38.37
C PRO A 9 -23.00 31.86 37.83
N ILE A 10 -23.02 30.80 36.99
CA ILE A 10 -21.84 30.28 36.29
C ILE A 10 -21.34 31.29 35.24
N SER A 11 -22.25 31.91 34.47
CA SER A 11 -21.89 32.97 33.50
C SER A 11 -21.19 34.14 34.18
N HIS A 12 -21.68 34.58 35.34
CA HIS A 12 -21.07 35.68 36.10
C HIS A 12 -19.64 35.38 36.56
N ARG A 13 -19.38 34.22 37.17
CA ARG A 13 -18.01 33.84 37.60
C ARG A 13 -17.07 33.60 36.42
N LEU A 14 -17.55 33.04 35.30
CA LEU A 14 -16.72 32.87 34.10
C LEU A 14 -16.32 34.22 33.51
N ILE A 15 -17.24 35.19 33.44
CA ILE A 15 -16.92 36.57 33.05
C ILE A 15 -15.88 37.18 34.00
N GLN A 16 -16.03 37.03 35.33
CA GLN A 16 -15.03 37.52 36.30
C GLN A 16 -13.64 36.89 36.10
N GLY A 17 -13.57 35.57 35.82
CA GLY A 17 -12.30 34.90 35.51
C GLY A 17 -11.63 35.42 34.24
N LEU A 18 -12.43 35.60 33.17
CA LEU A 18 -11.96 36.15 31.91
C LEU A 18 -11.54 37.63 32.05
N GLN A 19 -12.19 38.40 32.92
CA GLN A 19 -11.79 39.77 33.26
C GLN A 19 -10.43 39.81 33.98
N ARG A 20 -10.13 38.86 34.86
CA ARG A 20 -8.79 38.73 35.48
C ARG A 20 -7.70 38.40 34.44
N ILE A 21 -8.00 37.51 33.49
CA ILE A 21 -7.11 37.24 32.34
C ILE A 21 -6.91 38.50 31.49
N GLN A 22 -7.98 39.25 31.20
CA GLN A 22 -7.87 40.49 30.42
C GLN A 22 -7.09 41.59 31.18
N ALA A 23 -7.18 41.62 32.52
CA ALA A 23 -6.45 42.56 33.36
C ALA A 23 -4.94 42.29 33.43
N SER A 24 -4.49 41.04 33.23
CA SER A 24 -3.05 40.72 33.18
C SER A 24 -2.36 41.14 31.87
N GLY A 25 -3.13 41.58 30.87
CA GLY A 25 -2.60 41.97 29.55
C GLY A 25 -2.12 40.80 28.67
N LEU A 26 -2.23 39.56 29.13
CA LEU A 26 -1.79 38.37 28.41
C LEU A 26 -2.83 37.91 27.39
N ASP A 27 -2.47 37.89 26.10
CA ASP A 27 -3.31 37.29 25.05
C ASP A 27 -3.21 35.75 25.08
N LEU A 28 -3.99 35.14 25.98
CA LEU A 28 -4.02 33.70 26.17
C LEU A 28 -4.89 33.01 25.13
N PRO A 29 -4.45 31.87 24.56
CA PRO A 29 -5.25 31.08 23.63
C PRO A 29 -6.26 30.20 24.41
N LEU A 30 -7.49 30.71 24.59
CA LEU A 30 -8.51 30.07 25.41
C LEU A 30 -9.44 29.15 24.61
N ILE A 31 -10.03 28.16 25.29
CA ILE A 31 -10.91 27.14 24.72
C ILE A 31 -12.21 27.10 25.53
N PRO A 32 -13.41 27.22 24.94
CA PRO A 32 -14.66 27.04 25.67
C PRO A 32 -14.88 25.55 26.01
N LEU A 33 -15.30 25.24 27.24
CA LEU A 33 -15.51 23.87 27.73
C LEU A 33 -16.97 23.59 28.13
N ASN A 34 -17.39 22.32 28.06
CA ASN A 34 -18.62 21.82 28.67
C ASN A 34 -18.46 21.54 30.18
N ASP A 35 -19.56 21.11 30.80
CA ASP A 35 -19.67 20.68 32.21
C ASP A 35 -18.71 19.53 32.58
N ASN A 36 -18.43 18.65 31.62
CA ASN A 36 -17.51 17.52 31.71
C ASN A 36 -16.06 17.90 31.36
N LYS A 37 -15.73 19.20 31.33
CA LYS A 37 -14.40 19.78 31.01
C LYS A 37 -13.92 19.54 29.57
N GLN A 38 -14.75 19.00 28.69
CA GLN A 38 -14.40 18.71 27.30
C GLN A 38 -14.48 20.00 26.45
N PRO A 39 -13.50 20.27 25.56
CA PRO A 39 -13.57 21.34 24.59
C PRO A 39 -14.82 21.30 23.70
N LEU A 40 -15.41 22.48 23.47
CA LEU A 40 -16.55 22.67 22.58
C LEU A 40 -16.07 22.96 21.15
N GLY A 41 -16.50 22.13 20.20
CA GLY A 41 -16.35 22.35 18.76
C GLY A 41 -15.34 21.46 18.04
N ASP A 42 -15.65 21.13 16.78
CA ASP A 42 -14.80 20.37 15.88
C ASP A 42 -13.49 21.14 15.58
N GLY A 43 -12.35 20.51 15.87
CA GLY A 43 -11.03 21.11 15.62
C GLY A 43 -10.69 22.30 16.53
N TRP A 44 -11.20 22.30 17.76
CA TRP A 44 -10.95 23.31 18.81
C TRP A 44 -9.47 23.69 18.99
N GLN A 45 -8.52 22.77 18.77
CA GLN A 45 -7.07 23.03 18.84
C GLN A 45 -6.62 24.11 17.84
N ASN A 46 -7.37 24.33 16.77
CA ASN A 46 -7.09 25.30 15.72
C ASN A 46 -7.94 26.57 15.82
N ARG A 47 -8.79 26.70 16.86
CA ARG A 47 -9.73 27.81 17.05
C ARG A 47 -9.72 28.32 18.50
N PRO A 48 -8.57 28.79 19.03
CA PRO A 48 -8.56 29.48 20.32
C PRO A 48 -9.32 30.80 20.23
N PHE A 49 -9.89 31.21 21.35
CA PHE A 49 -10.59 32.48 21.55
C PHE A 49 -9.77 33.38 22.50
N THR A 50 -9.91 34.70 22.38
CA THR A 50 -9.39 35.64 23.38
C THR A 50 -10.35 35.78 24.57
N ALA A 51 -9.89 36.34 25.69
CA ALA A 51 -10.73 36.56 26.86
C ALA A 51 -11.96 37.45 26.56
N ALA A 52 -11.78 38.52 25.78
CA ALA A 52 -12.84 39.42 25.36
C ALA A 52 -13.91 38.71 24.50
N GLN A 53 -13.49 37.87 23.54
CA GLN A 53 -14.41 37.09 22.70
C GLN A 53 -15.26 36.11 23.53
N LEU A 54 -14.69 35.49 24.57
CA LEU A 54 -15.45 34.61 25.45
C LEU A 54 -16.40 35.39 26.39
N ILE A 55 -16.03 36.59 26.86
CA ILE A 55 -16.95 37.47 27.61
C ILE A 55 -18.15 37.85 26.74
N GLU A 56 -17.90 38.31 25.50
CA GLU A 56 -18.96 38.64 24.54
C GLU A 56 -19.83 37.43 24.21
N ALA A 57 -19.24 36.24 24.02
CA ALA A 57 -19.97 35.01 23.78
C ALA A 57 -20.91 34.65 24.96
N ILE A 58 -20.42 34.74 26.21
CA ILE A 58 -21.25 34.49 27.40
C ILE A 58 -22.40 35.51 27.48
N GLN A 59 -22.13 36.80 27.30
CA GLN A 59 -23.14 37.86 27.30
C GLN A 59 -24.21 37.65 26.22
N ASN A 60 -23.79 37.18 25.03
CA ASN A 60 -24.68 36.82 23.93
C ASN A 60 -25.36 35.44 24.09
N GLY A 61 -25.18 34.76 25.23
CA GLY A 61 -25.87 33.52 25.61
C GLY A 61 -25.24 32.22 25.09
N GLY A 62 -23.95 32.22 24.75
CA GLY A 62 -23.18 31.04 24.35
C GLY A 62 -22.17 31.32 23.24
N VAL A 63 -21.14 30.48 23.15
CA VAL A 63 -20.16 30.51 22.05
C VAL A 63 -20.72 29.76 20.83
N ASP A 64 -20.44 30.27 19.63
CA ASP A 64 -20.79 29.57 18.39
C ASP A 64 -19.62 28.69 17.93
N VAL A 65 -19.87 27.39 17.80
CA VAL A 65 -18.86 26.39 17.42
C VAL A 65 -19.40 25.40 16.36
N PRO A 66 -18.54 24.91 15.45
CA PRO A 66 -18.93 23.85 14.51
C PRO A 66 -19.06 22.51 15.26
N ILE A 67 -20.15 21.78 15.03
CA ILE A 67 -20.29 20.37 15.44
C ILE A 67 -20.94 19.61 14.29
N GLN A 68 -20.23 18.61 13.75
CA GLN A 68 -20.63 17.79 12.60
C GLN A 68 -20.98 18.67 11.39
N GLY A 69 -20.12 19.67 11.10
CA GLY A 69 -20.28 20.60 9.98
C GLY A 69 -21.40 21.64 10.15
N LYS A 70 -22.12 21.66 11.27
CA LYS A 70 -23.15 22.66 11.57
C LYS A 70 -22.72 23.57 12.71
N HIS A 71 -22.85 24.87 12.52
CA HIS A 71 -22.65 25.85 13.60
C HIS A 71 -23.74 25.72 14.67
N LYS A 72 -23.34 25.70 15.94
CA LYS A 72 -24.21 25.57 17.11
C LYS A 72 -23.76 26.53 18.20
N LYS A 73 -24.70 27.30 18.74
CA LYS A 73 -24.46 28.20 19.87
C LYS A 73 -24.68 27.46 21.20
N ILE A 74 -23.64 27.39 22.04
CA ILE A 74 -23.58 26.55 23.24
C ILE A 74 -23.11 27.39 24.45
N PRO A 75 -23.79 27.35 25.60
CA PRO A 75 -23.28 27.96 26.83
C PRO A 75 -22.08 27.17 27.36
N LEU A 76 -20.94 27.83 27.53
CA LEU A 76 -19.75 27.23 28.16
C LEU A 76 -19.88 27.17 29.69
N GLN A 77 -19.34 26.11 30.28
CA GLN A 77 -19.30 25.85 31.73
C GLN A 77 -17.87 25.93 32.29
N GLY A 78 -16.88 26.09 31.42
CA GLY A 78 -15.49 26.27 31.78
C GLY A 78 -14.68 26.89 30.64
N VAL A 79 -13.44 27.24 30.96
CA VAL A 79 -12.45 27.82 30.07
C VAL A 79 -11.16 27.01 30.19
N GLY A 80 -10.71 26.47 29.07
CA GLY A 80 -9.42 25.81 28.93
C GLY A 80 -8.37 26.75 28.36
N LEU A 81 -7.10 26.40 28.57
CA LEU A 81 -5.92 27.03 28.01
C LEU A 81 -5.22 26.07 27.06
N LEU A 82 -4.89 26.52 25.84
CA LEU A 82 -4.24 25.71 24.81
C LEU A 82 -2.71 25.78 24.91
N THR A 83 -2.05 24.68 25.25
CA THR A 83 -0.59 24.64 25.46
C THR A 83 0.21 24.47 24.16
N GLY A 84 1.48 24.90 24.19
CA GLY A 84 2.44 24.96 23.06
C GLY A 84 2.09 25.97 21.97
N ARG A 85 1.26 26.97 22.28
CA ARG A 85 1.00 28.15 21.45
C ARG A 85 1.95 29.29 21.81
N PRO A 86 2.32 30.16 20.86
CA PRO A 86 3.16 31.33 21.12
C PRO A 86 2.39 32.40 21.90
N ILE A 87 3.11 33.17 22.72
CA ILE A 87 2.68 34.39 23.40
C ILE A 87 3.80 35.42 23.33
N THR A 88 3.47 36.70 23.19
CA THR A 88 4.47 37.79 23.16
C THR A 88 4.45 38.55 24.48
N ILE A 89 5.60 38.64 25.15
CA ILE A 89 5.80 39.37 26.40
C ILE A 89 7.07 40.21 26.25
N ASP A 90 7.01 41.51 26.52
CA ASP A 90 8.12 42.47 26.34
C ASP A 90 8.81 42.40 24.97
N GLY A 91 8.02 42.20 23.91
CA GLY A 91 8.50 42.07 22.53
C GLY A 91 9.24 40.76 22.22
N LYS A 92 9.24 39.78 23.14
CA LYS A 92 9.85 38.45 22.97
C LYS A 92 8.78 37.37 22.86
N THR A 93 8.99 36.41 21.96
CA THR A 93 8.12 35.25 21.78
C THR A 93 8.49 34.14 22.76
N TYR A 94 7.52 33.73 23.57
CA TYR A 94 7.57 32.53 24.41
C TYR A 94 6.46 31.57 24.00
N TYR A 95 6.46 30.35 24.54
CA TYR A 95 5.46 29.32 24.26
C TYR A 95 4.96 28.74 25.58
N LEU A 96 3.64 28.61 25.73
CA LEU A 96 3.03 28.34 27.04
C LEU A 96 2.90 26.83 27.31
N MET A 97 3.52 26.34 28.39
CA MET A 97 3.34 24.96 28.87
C MET A 97 2.54 24.90 30.18
N ALA A 98 1.97 23.74 30.48
CA ALA A 98 1.35 23.47 31.77
C ALA A 98 1.94 22.20 32.42
N LEU A 99 2.16 22.25 33.72
CA LEU A 99 2.58 21.11 34.54
C LEU A 99 1.41 20.73 35.46
N ASP A 100 0.84 19.54 35.28
CA ASP A 100 -0.27 19.03 36.08
C ASP A 100 0.20 17.93 37.03
N LEU A 101 -0.12 18.10 38.32
CA LEU A 101 0.15 17.15 39.38
C LEU A 101 -1.19 16.53 39.79
N ASP A 102 -1.40 15.27 39.44
CA ASP A 102 -2.71 14.61 39.64
C ASP A 102 -2.99 14.19 41.09
N GLY A 103 -2.06 14.43 42.03
CA GLY A 103 -2.25 14.16 43.46
C GLY A 103 -0.98 14.29 44.30
N ALA A 104 -1.01 13.78 45.53
CA ALA A 104 0.02 14.06 46.54
C ALA A 104 1.39 13.41 46.22
N SER A 105 1.39 12.18 45.70
CA SER A 105 2.62 11.51 45.27
C SER A 105 3.23 12.15 44.02
N ALA A 106 2.44 12.86 43.21
CA ALA A 106 2.96 13.64 42.09
C ALA A 106 3.82 14.83 42.58
N GLN A 107 3.46 15.43 43.73
CA GLN A 107 4.32 16.43 44.39
C GLN A 107 5.63 15.82 44.90
N SER A 108 5.58 14.62 45.48
CA SER A 108 6.79 13.87 45.87
C SER A 108 7.67 13.56 44.65
N LYS A 109 7.08 13.15 43.53
CA LYS A 109 7.80 12.85 42.28
C LYS A 109 8.40 14.10 41.63
N ILE A 110 7.79 15.27 41.77
CA ILE A 110 8.41 16.55 41.41
C ILE A 110 9.66 16.82 42.25
N LYS A 111 9.59 16.60 43.58
CA LYS A 111 10.73 16.80 44.48
C LYS A 111 11.89 15.84 44.18
N GLU A 112 11.58 14.63 43.69
CA GLU A 112 12.57 13.68 43.18
C GLU A 112 13.20 14.16 41.85
N LEU A 113 12.37 14.52 40.85
CA LEU A 113 12.80 14.94 39.50
C LEU A 113 13.53 16.29 39.46
N SER A 114 13.60 17.00 40.57
CA SER A 114 14.24 18.32 40.73
C SER A 114 15.43 18.30 41.69
N ASP A 115 15.87 17.12 42.15
CA ASP A 115 16.88 16.95 43.19
C ASP A 115 16.62 17.81 44.45
N GLY A 116 15.34 17.92 44.82
CA GLY A 116 14.86 18.71 45.96
C GLY A 116 14.66 20.20 45.70
N GLN A 117 14.98 20.72 44.51
CA GLN A 117 14.77 22.13 44.16
C GLN A 117 13.27 22.48 44.10
N PRO A 118 12.82 23.61 44.68
CA PRO A 118 11.44 24.03 44.57
C PRO A 118 11.10 24.47 43.13
N LEU A 119 9.85 24.29 42.72
CA LEU A 119 9.32 24.97 41.53
C LEU A 119 9.35 26.50 41.78
N PRO A 120 9.80 27.32 40.81
CA PRO A 120 9.75 28.77 40.97
C PRO A 120 8.29 29.24 41.03
N LYS A 121 8.04 30.29 41.84
CA LYS A 121 6.70 30.86 41.98
C LYS A 121 6.19 31.35 40.62
N THR A 122 4.99 30.92 40.25
CA THR A 122 4.33 31.30 39.00
C THR A 122 2.82 31.16 39.11
N VAL A 123 2.09 31.45 38.03
CA VAL A 123 0.64 31.27 37.95
C VAL A 123 0.28 29.81 38.21
N ALA A 124 -0.51 29.58 39.27
CA ALA A 124 -0.84 28.26 39.76
C ALA A 124 -2.31 28.16 40.20
N PHE A 125 -2.92 26.99 40.01
CA PHE A 125 -4.33 26.74 40.33
C PHE A 125 -4.62 25.29 40.66
N SER A 126 -5.72 25.04 41.37
CA SER A 126 -6.14 23.70 41.79
C SER A 126 -7.64 23.49 41.60
N SER A 127 -8.04 22.21 41.52
CA SER A 127 -9.44 21.79 41.65
C SER A 127 -9.93 21.79 43.12
N GLY A 128 -9.05 22.00 44.10
CA GLY A 128 -9.36 21.87 45.53
C GLY A 128 -9.37 20.42 46.05
N ARG A 129 -9.03 19.43 45.22
CA ARG A 129 -8.76 18.06 45.69
C ARG A 129 -7.36 17.95 46.31
N PRO A 130 -7.14 17.09 47.33
CA PRO A 130 -5.84 16.94 47.99
C PRO A 130 -4.69 16.67 46.99
N GLY A 131 -3.57 17.35 47.18
CA GLY A 131 -2.36 17.20 46.37
C GLY A 131 -2.43 17.73 44.92
N ARG A 132 -3.62 17.95 44.35
CA ARG A 132 -3.76 18.31 42.93
C ARG A 132 -3.42 19.77 42.67
N CYS A 133 -2.52 20.06 41.73
CA CYS A 133 -2.13 21.42 41.37
C CYS A 133 -1.63 21.52 39.92
N GLN A 134 -1.94 22.64 39.26
CA GLN A 134 -1.47 22.99 37.91
C GLN A 134 -0.66 24.28 37.95
N TYR A 135 0.50 24.26 37.27
CA TYR A 135 1.42 25.40 37.14
C TYR A 135 1.60 25.74 35.66
N LEU A 136 1.72 27.03 35.32
CA LEU A 136 1.99 27.48 33.95
C LEU A 136 3.41 28.04 33.83
N PHE A 137 4.12 27.69 32.77
CA PHE A 137 5.47 28.18 32.52
C PHE A 137 5.68 28.67 31.07
N LEU A 138 6.57 29.64 30.91
CA LEU A 138 7.08 30.10 29.62
C LEU A 138 8.24 29.21 29.17
N VAL A 139 8.07 28.56 28.02
CA VAL A 139 9.16 27.92 27.29
C VAL A 139 9.71 28.92 26.28
N LYS A 140 11.03 29.10 26.26
CA LYS A 140 11.70 29.95 25.26
C LYS A 140 11.59 29.33 23.86
N GLU A 141 11.57 30.19 22.84
CA GLU A 141 11.52 29.79 21.41
C GLU A 141 12.57 28.74 21.03
N GLU A 142 13.78 28.79 21.61
CA GLU A 142 14.88 27.84 21.36
C GLU A 142 14.50 26.35 21.60
N PHE A 143 13.63 26.07 22.56
CA PHE A 143 13.23 24.69 22.90
C PHE A 143 11.98 24.19 22.18
N LYS A 144 11.25 25.05 21.43
CA LYS A 144 9.86 24.75 21.01
C LYS A 144 9.70 23.48 20.16
N ASN A 145 10.73 23.13 19.40
CA ASN A 145 10.79 21.95 18.53
C ASN A 145 11.57 20.78 19.17
N ALA A 146 12.20 20.98 20.32
CA ALA A 146 13.07 20.01 20.99
C ALA A 146 12.36 19.21 22.09
N ILE A 147 11.14 19.63 22.49
CA ILE A 147 10.38 19.01 23.58
C ILE A 147 9.02 18.44 23.11
N ARG A 148 8.52 17.47 23.89
CA ARG A 148 7.24 16.77 23.70
C ARG A 148 6.51 16.60 25.04
N THR A 149 5.20 16.35 24.99
CA THR A 149 4.43 15.98 26.20
C THR A 149 5.01 14.71 26.83
N LYS A 150 5.18 14.72 28.17
CA LYS A 150 5.60 13.55 28.96
C LYS A 150 4.66 13.31 30.12
N LYS A 151 4.43 12.03 30.45
CA LYS A 151 3.69 11.59 31.64
C LYS A 151 4.59 10.68 32.46
N ILE A 152 4.72 10.98 33.75
CA ILE A 152 5.49 10.18 34.71
C ILE A 152 4.52 9.71 35.78
N LYS A 153 4.15 8.43 35.75
CA LYS A 153 3.32 7.80 36.79
C LYS A 153 4.13 7.71 38.08
N THR A 154 3.45 7.81 39.23
CA THR A 154 4.08 7.68 40.55
C THR A 154 4.02 6.25 41.12
N GLY A 155 3.21 5.38 40.51
CA GLY A 155 2.90 4.03 41.00
C GLY A 155 1.86 4.00 42.13
N ILE A 156 1.66 5.13 42.83
CA ILE A 156 0.72 5.26 43.95
C ILE A 156 -0.67 5.60 43.43
N LYS A 157 -1.72 4.97 44.01
CA LYS A 157 -3.12 5.28 43.70
C LYS A 157 -3.62 6.45 44.55
N GLY A 158 -4.28 7.41 43.91
CA GLY A 158 -4.82 8.61 44.53
C GLY A 158 -6.28 8.49 44.99
N ASP A 159 -6.88 9.65 45.31
CA ASP A 159 -8.25 9.78 45.86
C ASP A 159 -9.38 9.26 44.95
N ASP A 160 -9.12 9.07 43.66
CA ASP A 160 -10.05 8.50 42.69
C ASP A 160 -9.73 7.04 42.27
N GLY A 161 -8.79 6.39 42.98
CA GLY A 161 -8.38 5.01 42.74
C GLY A 161 -7.48 4.80 41.51
N LYS A 162 -7.17 5.85 40.74
CA LYS A 162 -6.23 5.81 39.61
C LYS A 162 -4.81 6.04 40.10
N ILE A 163 -3.83 5.58 39.33
CA ILE A 163 -2.42 5.88 39.59
C ILE A 163 -2.17 7.36 39.34
N GLU A 164 -1.65 8.07 40.34
CA GLU A 164 -1.28 9.48 40.23
C GLU A 164 -0.09 9.66 39.27
N GLN A 165 0.04 10.86 38.71
CA GLN A 165 1.04 11.16 37.69
C GLN A 165 1.45 12.64 37.73
N VAL A 166 2.63 12.90 37.19
CA VAL A 166 3.07 14.22 36.72
C VAL A 166 2.85 14.26 35.20
N GLU A 167 2.08 15.21 34.69
CA GLU A 167 1.93 15.47 33.26
C GLU A 167 2.54 16.82 32.85
N PHE A 168 3.57 16.74 32.02
CA PHE A 168 4.19 17.88 31.36
C PHE A 168 3.48 18.14 30.03
N ARG A 169 2.51 19.06 29.99
CA ARG A 169 1.66 19.33 28.82
C ARG A 169 2.32 20.29 27.83
N TRP A 170 2.57 19.79 26.61
CA TRP A 170 3.07 20.57 25.48
C TRP A 170 1.98 20.81 24.42
N THR A 171 2.37 20.92 23.15
CA THR A 171 1.53 21.39 22.03
C THR A 171 0.17 20.69 21.89
N ASN A 172 -0.87 21.50 21.67
CA ASN A 172 -2.25 21.11 21.38
C ASN A 172 -2.97 20.32 22.49
N LEU A 173 -2.49 20.39 23.73
CA LEU A 173 -3.21 19.93 24.92
C LEU A 173 -3.93 21.10 25.61
N GLN A 174 -4.76 20.75 26.59
CA GLN A 174 -5.65 21.68 27.28
C GLN A 174 -5.48 21.56 28.81
N SER A 175 -5.38 22.70 29.50
CA SER A 175 -5.43 22.79 30.97
C SER A 175 -6.64 23.62 31.40
N VAL A 176 -7.29 23.29 32.53
CA VAL A 176 -8.61 23.85 32.90
C VAL A 176 -8.44 25.03 33.86
N LEU A 177 -8.69 26.25 33.40
CA LEU A 177 -8.45 27.46 34.18
C LEU A 177 -9.55 27.72 35.23
N PRO A 178 -9.23 28.38 36.36
CA PRO A 178 -10.23 28.97 37.24
C PRO A 178 -11.01 30.11 36.54
N PRO A 179 -12.30 30.32 36.89
CA PRO A 179 -13.16 29.50 37.74
C PRO A 179 -14.05 28.58 36.89
N SER A 180 -13.47 27.61 36.17
CA SER A 180 -14.24 26.55 35.49
C SER A 180 -14.96 25.63 36.48
N VAL A 181 -16.08 25.03 36.07
CA VAL A 181 -16.82 24.05 36.88
C VAL A 181 -15.95 22.81 37.15
N HIS A 182 -16.06 22.27 38.38
CA HIS A 182 -15.44 20.99 38.75
C HIS A 182 -16.49 20.03 39.36
N PRO A 183 -16.70 18.81 38.79
CA PRO A 183 -17.82 17.95 39.19
C PRO A 183 -17.90 17.53 40.67
N THR A 184 -16.78 17.55 41.42
CA THR A 184 -16.74 17.09 42.83
C THR A 184 -16.55 18.22 43.84
N THR A 185 -16.01 19.37 43.41
CA THR A 185 -15.61 20.49 44.31
C THR A 185 -16.23 21.83 43.89
N GLY A 186 -17.19 21.80 42.96
CA GLY A 186 -17.86 22.98 42.41
C GLY A 186 -17.00 23.78 41.41
N GLN A 187 -15.74 24.06 41.72
CA GLN A 187 -14.88 24.89 40.87
C GLN A 187 -13.37 24.69 41.02
N TYR A 188 -12.66 25.07 39.96
CA TYR A 188 -11.24 25.38 40.02
C TYR A 188 -11.01 26.74 40.68
N HIS A 189 -9.94 26.86 41.44
CA HIS A 189 -9.51 28.05 42.18
C HIS A 189 -8.04 28.38 41.86
N TRP A 190 -7.68 29.66 41.83
CA TRP A 190 -6.26 30.06 41.85
C TRP A 190 -5.63 29.67 43.19
N ILE A 191 -4.33 29.36 43.19
CA ILE A 191 -3.54 29.26 44.42
C ILE A 191 -3.33 30.69 44.96
N GLU A 192 -3.30 30.82 46.29
CA GLU A 192 -3.15 32.12 46.98
C GLU A 192 -1.91 32.88 46.52
N SER A 193 -2.08 34.17 46.21
CA SER A 193 -1.03 35.04 45.64
C SER A 193 -0.40 34.51 44.34
N CYS A 194 -1.06 33.59 43.62
CA CYS A 194 -0.55 32.95 42.40
C CYS A 194 -1.60 32.97 41.26
N ALA A 195 -2.58 33.87 41.32
CA ALA A 195 -3.48 34.11 40.20
C ALA A 195 -2.77 34.84 39.04
N ILE A 196 -3.39 34.79 37.86
CA ILE A 196 -2.79 35.25 36.58
C ILE A 196 -2.62 36.78 36.46
N ASP A 197 -3.25 37.52 37.36
CA ASP A 197 -3.21 38.97 37.59
C ASP A 197 -2.53 39.34 38.93
N GLU A 198 -2.00 38.35 39.66
CA GLU A 198 -1.29 38.50 40.95
C GLU A 198 0.20 38.08 40.87
N THR A 199 0.61 37.37 39.82
CA THR A 199 1.98 36.85 39.66
C THR A 199 2.29 36.49 38.20
N ASP A 200 3.51 36.77 37.77
CA ASP A 200 3.97 36.55 36.40
C ASP A 200 4.14 35.06 36.04
N LEU A 201 4.13 34.79 34.73
CA LEU A 201 4.49 33.49 34.16
C LEU A 201 6.02 33.33 34.21
N ALA A 202 6.51 32.39 35.02
CA ALA A 202 7.93 32.12 35.15
C ALA A 202 8.44 31.32 33.95
N ILE A 203 9.72 31.47 33.62
CA ILE A 203 10.38 30.62 32.62
C ILE A 203 10.50 29.20 33.20
N ALA A 204 10.21 28.19 32.38
CA ALA A 204 10.34 26.78 32.76
C ALA A 204 11.78 26.46 33.21
N PRO A 205 11.99 25.85 34.40
CA PRO A 205 13.32 25.40 34.84
C PRO A 205 13.98 24.45 33.85
N THR A 206 15.31 24.45 33.77
CA THR A 206 16.04 23.58 32.83
C THR A 206 15.70 22.10 33.05
N TRP A 207 15.59 21.64 34.30
CA TRP A 207 15.18 20.26 34.60
C TRP A 207 13.76 19.92 34.09
N VAL A 208 12.83 20.88 34.04
CA VAL A 208 11.48 20.69 33.47
C VAL A 208 11.57 20.52 31.95
N ILE A 209 12.43 21.30 31.28
CA ILE A 209 12.72 21.17 29.84
C ILE A 209 13.41 19.84 29.53
N GLU A 210 14.44 19.47 30.31
CA GLU A 210 15.20 18.22 30.19
C GLU A 210 14.29 16.99 30.29
N GLN A 211 13.33 16.99 31.23
CA GLN A 211 12.34 15.91 31.30
C GLN A 211 11.58 15.77 29.97
N MET A 212 11.24 16.86 29.31
CA MET A 212 10.40 16.87 28.10
C MET A 212 11.16 16.65 26.78
N LEU A 213 12.49 16.55 26.78
CA LEU A 213 13.30 16.45 25.56
C LEU A 213 12.93 15.26 24.66
N ILE A 214 13.18 15.45 23.37
CA ILE A 214 13.11 14.42 22.33
C ILE A 214 14.53 13.86 22.15
N ASP A 215 14.71 12.55 22.34
CA ASP A 215 16.03 11.89 22.28
C ASP A 215 16.68 12.08 20.90
N THR A 216 17.76 12.86 20.85
CA THR A 216 18.30 13.43 19.61
C THR A 216 19.11 12.45 18.75
N THR A 217 18.99 11.14 18.97
CA THR A 217 19.60 10.09 18.12
C THR A 217 19.04 10.07 16.68
N THR A 218 18.00 10.85 16.39
CA THR A 218 17.35 10.95 15.07
C THR A 218 17.46 12.33 14.40
N ALA A 219 18.24 13.28 14.93
CA ALA A 219 18.45 14.57 14.28
C ALA A 219 19.81 15.23 14.57
N PHE A 220 20.61 15.45 13.50
CA PHE A 220 21.41 16.65 13.16
C PHE A 220 22.74 16.32 12.49
N VAL A 221 22.94 16.85 11.27
CA VAL A 221 24.25 17.03 10.63
C VAL A 221 24.30 18.39 9.93
N SER A 222 24.85 19.40 10.60
CA SER A 222 25.57 20.53 9.97
C SER A 222 26.34 21.35 11.02
N HIS A 223 27.66 21.43 10.83
CA HIS A 223 28.70 22.07 11.66
C HIS A 223 28.82 23.61 11.46
N PRO A 224 29.86 24.33 11.97
CA PRO A 224 30.45 24.37 13.33
C PRO A 224 30.79 25.80 13.84
N GLN A 225 31.15 25.95 15.13
CA GLN A 225 32.26 26.84 15.59
C GLN A 225 32.72 26.43 17.02
N ALA A 226 33.81 26.99 17.57
CA ALA A 226 34.64 26.30 18.57
C ALA A 226 35.27 27.13 19.71
N LEU A 227 35.53 26.44 20.85
CA LEU A 227 36.46 26.76 21.97
C LEU A 227 36.09 27.95 22.89
N PRO A 228 36.64 28.06 24.14
CA PRO A 228 37.77 27.33 24.75
C PRO A 228 37.42 26.41 25.96
N LYS A 229 38.35 26.25 26.93
CA LYS A 229 38.47 25.15 27.92
C LYS A 229 38.39 25.62 29.39
N GLU A 230 38.68 24.67 30.31
CA GLU A 230 39.02 24.79 31.75
C GLU A 230 37.83 24.71 32.73
N GLY A 231 37.92 24.04 33.90
CA GLY A 231 39.00 23.21 34.46
C GLY A 231 38.69 22.73 35.90
N SER A 232 39.45 21.73 36.43
CA SER A 232 39.40 21.23 37.83
C SER A 232 38.09 20.52 38.29
N GLU A 233 38.05 19.63 39.30
CA GLU A 233 39.12 18.88 40.01
C GLU A 233 38.63 17.51 40.57
N ARG A 234 39.43 16.82 41.40
CA ARG A 234 39.22 15.45 41.93
C ARG A 234 38.74 15.42 43.40
N VAL A 235 38.50 14.19 43.91
CA VAL A 235 38.52 13.66 45.32
C VAL A 235 37.16 12.98 45.66
N THR A 236 36.98 11.64 45.65
CA THR A 236 37.49 10.53 46.52
C THR A 236 37.16 10.72 48.01
N GLN A 237 36.67 9.76 48.81
CA GLN A 237 36.53 8.29 48.72
C GLN A 237 35.07 7.90 49.15
N SER A 238 34.63 6.72 49.61
CA SER A 238 35.23 5.39 49.92
C SER A 238 34.14 4.29 49.88
N GLU A 239 34.52 3.02 49.87
CA GLU A 239 33.62 1.88 50.22
C GLU A 239 33.51 1.69 51.76
N PRO A 240 32.67 0.74 52.25
CA PRO A 240 33.21 -0.61 52.50
C PRO A 240 32.27 -1.80 52.23
N LEU A 241 32.80 -2.81 51.53
CA LEU A 241 32.74 -4.26 51.80
C LEU A 241 31.48 -4.88 52.47
N PHE A 242 30.83 -5.79 51.74
CA PHE A 242 30.41 -7.09 52.31
C PHE A 242 30.72 -8.24 51.34
N GLN A 243 30.80 -9.48 51.84
CA GLN A 243 31.53 -10.56 51.17
C GLN A 243 30.69 -11.49 50.28
N GLN A 244 31.35 -12.03 49.25
CA GLN A 244 30.81 -13.00 48.30
C GLN A 244 30.55 -14.38 48.92
N GLN A 245 29.53 -15.08 48.41
CA GLN A 245 29.65 -16.53 48.20
C GLN A 245 29.50 -16.83 46.70
N LYS A 246 30.31 -17.75 46.19
CA LYS A 246 30.42 -18.06 44.77
C LYS A 246 29.64 -19.33 44.45
N HIS A 247 28.84 -19.30 43.39
CA HIS A 247 28.60 -20.51 42.60
C HIS A 247 29.54 -20.52 41.39
N GLN A 248 29.92 -21.72 40.95
CA GLN A 248 30.88 -21.94 39.87
C GLN A 248 30.13 -22.17 38.56
N VAL A 249 30.61 -21.57 37.47
CA VAL A 249 30.27 -21.95 36.10
C VAL A 249 31.57 -22.26 35.36
N GLY A 250 31.60 -23.36 34.62
CA GLY A 250 32.82 -23.91 34.01
C GLY A 250 33.33 -23.11 32.80
N SER A 251 34.56 -23.39 32.40
CA SER A 251 35.18 -22.81 31.19
C SER A 251 34.56 -23.37 29.91
N VAL A 252 33.84 -22.54 29.17
CA VAL A 252 33.25 -22.88 27.86
C VAL A 252 34.33 -22.85 26.76
N PRO A 253 34.33 -23.78 25.77
CA PRO A 253 35.25 -23.76 24.63
C PRO A 253 35.12 -22.49 23.76
N ARG A 254 36.22 -22.09 23.09
CA ARG A 254 36.31 -20.77 22.43
C ARG A 254 35.54 -20.64 21.11
N ASP A 255 35.17 -21.74 20.46
CA ASP A 255 34.61 -21.72 19.10
C ASP A 255 33.07 -21.92 19.06
N GLN A 256 32.40 -21.93 20.22
CA GLN A 256 30.96 -22.16 20.30
C GLN A 256 30.16 -20.90 19.93
N LYS A 257 29.48 -20.94 18.79
CA LYS A 257 28.62 -19.87 18.29
C LYS A 257 27.29 -19.87 19.05
N TRP A 258 27.07 -18.86 19.89
CA TRP A 258 25.86 -18.73 20.71
C TRP A 258 24.62 -18.41 19.87
N THR A 259 23.49 -19.01 20.26
CA THR A 259 22.14 -18.72 19.77
C THR A 259 21.48 -17.57 20.56
N ASP A 260 20.36 -17.05 20.06
CA ASP A 260 19.57 -16.05 20.78
C ASP A 260 19.02 -16.59 22.12
N ILE A 261 18.78 -17.91 22.23
CA ILE A 261 18.44 -18.59 23.48
C ILE A 261 19.63 -18.58 24.46
N ASP A 262 20.84 -18.91 24.02
CA ASP A 262 22.05 -18.86 24.86
C ASP A 262 22.30 -17.45 25.39
N PHE A 263 22.13 -16.43 24.55
CA PHE A 263 22.19 -15.03 24.96
C PHE A 263 21.10 -14.66 25.95
N ALA A 264 19.83 -15.06 25.69
CA ALA A 264 18.70 -14.79 26.58
C ALA A 264 18.93 -15.36 27.99
N LEU A 265 19.36 -16.63 28.08
CA LEU A 265 19.69 -17.30 29.34
C LEU A 265 20.89 -16.64 30.03
N SER A 266 21.92 -16.23 29.28
CA SER A 266 23.08 -15.56 29.87
C SER A 266 22.75 -14.16 30.41
N TYR A 267 21.86 -13.42 29.74
CA TYR A 267 21.35 -12.14 30.25
C TYR A 267 20.50 -12.33 31.50
N LEU A 268 19.57 -13.28 31.48
CA LEU A 268 18.69 -13.61 32.61
C LEU A 268 19.48 -13.94 33.88
N ASN A 269 20.53 -14.76 33.75
CA ASN A 269 21.43 -15.14 34.85
C ASN A 269 22.30 -13.99 35.40
N ALA A 270 22.35 -12.84 34.74
CA ALA A 270 23.07 -11.65 35.20
C ALA A 270 22.14 -10.49 35.63
N LEU A 271 20.82 -10.69 35.60
CA LEU A 271 19.90 -9.71 36.16
C LEU A 271 19.93 -9.73 37.68
N SER A 272 20.00 -8.56 38.30
CA SER A 272 19.96 -8.42 39.75
C SER A 272 18.58 -8.77 40.32
N ASN A 273 18.56 -9.50 41.44
CA ASN A 273 17.36 -10.11 42.04
C ASN A 273 16.20 -9.11 42.28
N ASN A 274 16.51 -7.85 42.57
CA ASN A 274 15.53 -6.77 42.75
C ASN A 274 14.66 -6.50 41.50
N ARG A 275 15.09 -6.90 40.30
CA ARG A 275 14.29 -6.81 39.07
C ARG A 275 13.14 -7.81 39.03
N ALA A 276 13.17 -8.88 39.83
CA ALA A 276 12.03 -9.79 40.01
C ALA A 276 10.99 -9.22 40.99
N ASP A 277 11.39 -8.32 41.90
CA ASP A 277 10.49 -7.64 42.83
C ASP A 277 9.76 -6.44 42.21
N ASP A 278 10.29 -5.82 41.15
CA ASP A 278 9.62 -4.77 40.39
C ASP A 278 8.72 -5.36 39.29
N TYR A 279 7.44 -5.01 39.28
CA TYR A 279 6.47 -5.63 38.37
C TYR A 279 6.74 -5.30 36.91
N ASP A 280 7.11 -4.07 36.59
CA ASP A 280 7.35 -3.66 35.19
C ASP A 280 8.66 -4.27 34.70
N SER A 281 9.74 -4.30 35.50
CA SER A 281 10.97 -5.05 35.16
C SER A 281 10.71 -6.55 34.98
N TRP A 282 9.99 -7.18 35.91
CA TRP A 282 9.62 -8.60 35.84
C TRP A 282 8.84 -8.93 34.55
N LEU A 283 7.85 -8.10 34.21
CA LEU A 283 7.03 -8.23 33.00
C LEU A 283 7.87 -8.03 31.73
N ASN A 284 8.79 -7.06 31.74
CA ASN A 284 9.68 -6.78 30.61
C ASN A 284 10.67 -7.93 30.37
N VAL A 285 11.16 -8.59 31.43
CA VAL A 285 11.96 -9.81 31.31
C VAL A 285 11.14 -10.94 30.67
N GLY A 286 9.92 -11.18 31.14
CA GLY A 286 9.03 -12.19 30.57
C GLY A 286 8.71 -11.94 29.09
N MET A 287 8.36 -10.71 28.72
CA MET A 287 8.11 -10.33 27.33
C MET A 287 9.36 -10.47 26.45
N ALA A 288 10.54 -10.14 26.97
CA ALA A 288 11.79 -10.28 26.22
C ALA A 288 12.19 -11.76 26.03
N LEU A 289 11.96 -12.63 27.01
CA LEU A 289 12.20 -14.07 26.87
C LEU A 289 11.20 -14.70 25.89
N HIS A 290 9.91 -14.39 25.99
CA HIS A 290 8.87 -14.83 25.05
C HIS A 290 9.12 -14.31 23.62
N SER A 291 9.81 -13.18 23.45
CA SER A 291 10.21 -12.68 22.12
C SER A 291 11.32 -13.51 21.44
N VAL A 292 11.98 -14.41 22.18
CA VAL A 292 13.06 -15.28 21.69
C VAL A 292 12.51 -16.68 21.39
N ASP A 293 11.92 -17.35 22.38
CA ASP A 293 11.32 -18.68 22.21
C ASP A 293 10.27 -18.95 23.32
N ASP A 294 9.22 -19.70 23.01
CA ASP A 294 8.17 -20.09 23.95
C ASP A 294 8.67 -21.05 25.04
N SER A 295 9.77 -21.79 24.80
CA SER A 295 10.32 -22.73 25.79
C SER A 295 10.84 -22.04 27.05
N LEU A 296 11.25 -20.76 26.94
CA LEU A 296 11.89 -19.96 27.99
C LEU A 296 10.98 -19.57 29.17
N LEU A 297 9.73 -20.03 29.18
CA LEU A 297 8.78 -19.84 30.26
C LEU A 297 9.27 -20.45 31.59
N ASN A 298 9.90 -21.63 31.54
CA ASN A 298 10.35 -22.33 32.75
C ASN A 298 11.48 -21.56 33.45
N GLU A 299 12.38 -20.98 32.66
CA GLU A 299 13.52 -20.21 33.11
C GLU A 299 13.09 -18.82 33.60
N TRP A 300 12.09 -18.19 32.96
CA TRP A 300 11.45 -17.00 33.53
C TRP A 300 10.78 -17.29 34.87
N ASP A 301 10.05 -18.40 35.01
CA ASP A 301 9.41 -18.77 36.26
C ASP A 301 10.44 -19.07 37.36
N SER A 302 11.46 -19.89 37.06
CA SER A 302 12.55 -20.20 37.99
C SER A 302 13.35 -18.95 38.39
N TRP A 303 13.52 -17.97 37.50
CA TRP A 303 14.12 -16.68 37.85
C TRP A 303 13.18 -15.85 38.74
N SER A 304 11.87 -15.89 38.46
CA SER A 304 10.82 -15.17 39.20
C SER A 304 10.66 -15.66 40.64
N GLN A 305 10.91 -16.95 40.90
CA GLN A 305 10.89 -17.55 42.24
C GLN A 305 11.89 -16.92 43.22
N GLN A 306 12.85 -16.12 42.73
CA GLN A 306 13.75 -15.32 43.58
C GLN A 306 13.07 -14.13 44.26
N SER A 307 11.88 -13.70 43.79
CA SER A 307 11.10 -12.65 44.44
C SER A 307 10.28 -13.19 45.59
N SER A 308 10.30 -12.46 46.72
CA SER A 308 9.40 -12.67 47.86
C SER A 308 7.90 -12.51 47.55
N LYS A 309 7.56 -12.00 46.35
CA LYS A 309 6.19 -11.75 45.87
C LYS A 309 5.70 -12.82 44.88
N TYR A 310 6.54 -13.82 44.56
CA TYR A 310 6.23 -14.87 43.60
C TYR A 310 4.93 -15.63 43.93
N GLN A 311 4.18 -16.01 42.89
CA GLN A 311 2.97 -16.84 43.01
C GLN A 311 3.00 -17.96 41.95
N PRO A 312 2.86 -19.24 42.34
CA PRO A 312 2.84 -20.36 41.40
C PRO A 312 1.83 -20.19 40.26
N GLY A 313 2.28 -20.39 39.02
CA GLY A 313 1.45 -20.25 37.82
C GLY A 313 1.07 -18.81 37.46
N ALA A 314 1.65 -17.79 38.10
CA ALA A 314 1.48 -16.39 37.66
C ALA A 314 2.22 -16.12 36.34
N CYS A 315 3.40 -16.71 36.17
CA CYS A 315 4.22 -16.62 34.95
C CYS A 315 3.47 -17.20 33.75
N GLU A 316 2.99 -18.44 33.83
CA GLU A 316 2.21 -19.10 32.77
C GLU A 316 1.01 -18.28 32.27
N LYS A 317 0.26 -17.69 33.21
CA LYS A 317 -0.92 -16.86 32.92
C LYS A 317 -0.56 -15.54 32.26
N LYS A 318 0.66 -15.04 32.49
CA LYS A 318 1.18 -13.81 31.89
C LYS A 318 1.86 -14.04 30.55
N TRP A 319 2.55 -15.17 30.38
CA TRP A 319 3.12 -15.63 29.12
C TRP A 319 2.05 -15.69 28.03
N LYS A 320 0.91 -16.35 28.32
CA LYS A 320 -0.27 -16.43 27.45
C LYS A 320 -0.97 -15.08 27.17
N SER A 321 -0.48 -13.97 27.72
CA SER A 321 -0.94 -12.60 27.44
C SER A 321 0.12 -11.73 26.74
N PHE A 322 1.30 -12.26 26.46
CA PHE A 322 2.33 -11.61 25.67
C PHE A 322 2.11 -11.88 24.17
N SER A 323 2.85 -11.17 23.32
CA SER A 323 2.82 -11.35 21.87
C SER A 323 4.14 -10.88 21.26
N ASN A 324 4.57 -11.52 20.18
CA ASN A 324 5.90 -11.37 19.59
C ASN A 324 6.11 -10.01 18.85
N HIS A 325 5.22 -9.04 19.10
CA HIS A 325 5.22 -7.69 18.52
C HIS A 325 5.16 -6.59 19.59
N GLY A 326 5.35 -6.92 20.88
CA GLY A 326 5.28 -5.97 22.00
C GLY A 326 6.37 -4.89 22.08
N GLY A 327 7.30 -4.84 21.12
CA GLY A 327 8.40 -3.86 21.05
C GLY A 327 9.55 -4.08 22.05
N ILE A 328 9.32 -4.89 23.07
CA ILE A 328 10.34 -5.40 23.99
C ILE A 328 10.89 -6.71 23.41
N THR A 329 12.22 -6.82 23.35
CA THR A 329 12.93 -7.91 22.65
C THR A 329 14.16 -8.36 23.44
N LEU A 330 14.89 -9.37 22.94
CA LEU A 330 16.22 -9.75 23.42
C LEU A 330 17.17 -8.55 23.62
N GLY A 331 17.09 -7.53 22.76
CA GLY A 331 17.87 -6.30 22.92
C GLY A 331 17.54 -5.50 24.20
N THR A 332 16.30 -5.57 24.68
CA THR A 332 15.87 -4.98 25.96
C THR A 332 16.45 -5.76 27.13
N LEU A 333 16.40 -7.10 27.08
CA LEU A 333 17.00 -7.97 28.09
C LEU A 333 18.52 -7.79 28.16
N ALA A 334 19.19 -7.71 27.00
CA ALA A 334 20.61 -7.41 26.88
C ALA A 334 20.99 -6.04 27.49
N HIS A 335 20.12 -5.04 27.35
CA HIS A 335 20.33 -3.73 27.97
C HIS A 335 20.18 -3.79 29.50
N MET A 336 19.17 -4.49 30.01
CA MET A 336 18.98 -4.69 31.46
C MET A 336 20.15 -5.45 32.08
N ALA A 337 20.62 -6.53 31.44
CA ALA A 337 21.78 -7.29 31.91
C ALA A 337 23.08 -6.47 31.86
N LYS A 338 23.30 -5.63 30.83
CA LYS A 338 24.48 -4.75 30.75
C LYS A 338 24.49 -3.67 31.84
N LEU A 339 23.32 -3.14 32.21
CA LEU A 339 23.19 -2.23 33.36
C LEU A 339 23.54 -2.93 34.69
N ASP A 340 23.23 -4.22 34.79
CA ASP A 340 23.49 -5.05 35.98
C ASP A 340 24.91 -5.66 35.97
N GLY A 341 25.74 -5.30 34.99
CA GLY A 341 27.16 -5.67 34.92
C GLY A 341 27.51 -6.87 34.03
N TRP A 342 26.58 -7.40 33.23
CA TRP A 342 26.87 -8.45 32.25
C TRP A 342 27.96 -8.01 31.27
N GLN A 343 29.04 -8.79 31.20
CA GLN A 343 30.13 -8.60 30.26
C GLN A 343 30.07 -9.67 29.17
N PHE A 344 30.41 -9.28 27.93
CA PHE A 344 30.44 -10.21 26.80
C PHE A 344 31.53 -11.27 27.05
N PRO A 345 31.21 -12.58 27.09
CA PRO A 345 32.13 -13.62 27.57
C PRO A 345 33.37 -13.82 26.69
N PHE A 346 33.33 -13.34 25.44
CA PHE A 346 34.45 -13.35 24.51
C PHE A 346 35.12 -11.96 24.47
N THR A 347 36.08 -11.71 25.37
CA THR A 347 36.73 -10.39 25.48
C THR A 347 37.65 -10.10 24.28
N PRO A 348 37.44 -8.99 23.54
CA PRO A 348 38.38 -8.55 22.51
C PRO A 348 39.67 -8.03 23.15
N SER A 349 40.83 -8.53 22.72
CA SER A 349 42.11 -8.25 23.37
C SER A 349 42.66 -6.86 23.01
N VAL A 350 42.31 -5.84 23.79
CA VAL A 350 42.92 -4.51 23.70
C VAL A 350 44.29 -4.52 24.39
N ARG A 351 45.37 -4.26 23.64
CA ARG A 351 46.72 -4.06 24.19
C ARG A 351 46.93 -2.58 24.57
N SER A 352 47.45 -2.34 25.76
CA SER A 352 47.83 -0.99 26.23
C SER A 352 49.06 -0.43 25.47
N PRO A 353 49.27 0.90 25.46
CA PRO A 353 50.30 1.51 24.62
C PRO A 353 51.74 1.33 25.14
N ASN A 354 52.66 1.12 24.20
CA ASN A 354 54.12 1.37 24.22
C ASN A 354 54.87 1.34 25.57
N HIS A 355 55.67 0.29 25.77
CA HIS A 355 57.02 0.43 26.32
C HIS A 355 58.06 -0.04 25.28
N LEU A 356 59.18 0.69 25.17
CA LEU A 356 60.22 0.43 24.17
C LEU A 356 61.09 -0.79 24.53
N LYS A 357 61.43 -1.61 23.53
CA LYS A 357 62.82 -2.05 23.25
C LYS A 357 62.94 -2.81 21.91
N THR A 358 64.15 -2.81 21.36
CA THR A 358 64.54 -3.30 20.02
C THR A 358 65.37 -4.61 20.14
N PRO A 359 65.93 -5.24 19.06
CA PRO A 359 65.56 -6.64 18.78
C PRO A 359 66.71 -7.68 18.78
N ALA A 360 66.34 -8.96 18.84
CA ALA A 360 67.09 -10.17 18.46
C ALA A 360 66.12 -11.38 18.53
N SER A 361 66.31 -12.54 17.88
CA SER A 361 67.06 -12.96 16.67
C SER A 361 66.57 -14.39 16.28
N SER A 362 67.08 -14.97 15.19
CA SER A 362 67.20 -16.44 14.90
C SER A 362 66.43 -17.46 15.78
N GLY A 363 65.67 -18.44 15.28
CA GLY A 363 65.60 -19.04 13.94
C GLY A 363 65.46 -20.58 14.05
N ASP A 364 65.13 -21.27 12.95
CA ASP A 364 65.11 -22.76 12.81
C ASP A 364 64.16 -23.58 13.72
N SER A 365 63.90 -24.88 13.49
CA SER A 365 63.56 -25.60 12.23
C SER A 365 63.06 -27.03 12.52
N LEU A 366 62.16 -27.53 11.66
CA LEU A 366 61.93 -28.94 11.27
C LEU A 366 61.59 -30.06 12.31
N SER A 367 60.50 -30.79 11.99
CA SER A 367 60.26 -32.24 12.21
C SER A 367 60.03 -32.79 13.64
N GLY A 368 59.26 -33.88 13.85
CA GLY A 368 58.36 -34.56 12.91
C GLY A 368 57.88 -35.97 13.35
N SER A 369 56.85 -36.46 12.65
CA SER A 369 56.38 -37.87 12.55
C SER A 369 55.54 -38.54 13.67
N GLN A 370 54.25 -38.71 13.34
CA GLN A 370 53.42 -39.93 13.44
C GLN A 370 53.35 -40.78 14.73
N LYS A 371 52.11 -40.98 15.22
CA LYS A 371 51.45 -42.30 15.17
C LYS A 371 49.91 -42.22 15.24
N THR A 372 49.25 -43.27 14.79
CA THR A 372 47.79 -43.38 14.55
C THR A 372 47.07 -44.26 15.58
N THR A 373 45.80 -43.97 15.92
CA THR A 373 44.64 -44.87 15.64
C THR A 373 43.29 -44.27 16.09
N VAL A 374 42.37 -44.12 15.13
CA VAL A 374 40.91 -44.42 15.15
C VAL A 374 40.12 -44.28 16.47
N THR A 375 39.18 -43.33 16.52
CA THR A 375 37.70 -43.54 16.62
C THR A 375 36.96 -42.19 16.55
N GLY A 376 35.75 -42.17 15.96
CA GLY A 376 34.68 -41.22 16.31
C GLY A 376 34.70 -39.82 15.66
N ASP A 377 33.76 -39.62 14.73
CA ASP A 377 32.87 -38.46 14.55
C ASP A 377 33.38 -37.02 14.38
N THR A 378 32.59 -36.26 13.60
CA THR A 378 32.60 -34.80 13.41
C THR A 378 33.80 -34.18 12.68
N PHE A 379 33.54 -33.63 11.49
CA PHE A 379 34.45 -32.70 10.82
C PHE A 379 34.53 -31.37 11.60
N ASN A 380 35.59 -31.21 12.39
CA ASN A 380 35.94 -29.91 12.97
C ASN A 380 36.31 -28.92 11.85
N ASN A 381 35.49 -27.88 11.66
CA ASN A 381 35.74 -26.81 10.69
C ASN A 381 36.74 -25.77 11.25
N SER A 382 37.81 -26.25 11.90
CA SER A 382 38.86 -25.44 12.52
C SER A 382 40.07 -25.20 11.61
N ASP A 383 40.11 -25.83 10.43
CA ASP A 383 41.06 -25.50 9.34
C ASP A 383 40.65 -24.20 8.61
N ARG A 384 40.37 -23.13 9.37
CA ARG A 384 40.52 -21.76 8.86
C ARG A 384 41.99 -21.43 8.80
N SER A 385 42.64 -21.91 7.74
CA SER A 385 44.00 -21.54 7.35
C SER A 385 44.21 -20.04 7.52
N ASN A 386 45.29 -19.65 8.21
CA ASN A 386 45.68 -18.25 8.37
C ASN A 386 45.64 -17.56 6.99
N PRO A 387 44.72 -16.61 6.74
CA PRO A 387 44.42 -16.18 5.40
C PRO A 387 45.63 -15.47 4.80
N TYR A 388 46.18 -16.06 3.72
CA TYR A 388 47.27 -15.44 2.98
C TYR A 388 46.90 -14.00 2.60
N PRO A 389 47.82 -13.03 2.78
CA PRO A 389 47.56 -11.65 2.43
C PRO A 389 47.31 -11.57 0.93
N LEU A 390 46.16 -11.01 0.55
CA LEU A 390 45.72 -10.94 -0.83
C LEU A 390 46.65 -10.01 -1.62
N SER A 391 47.09 -10.45 -2.79
CA SER A 391 47.72 -9.55 -3.76
C SER A 391 46.73 -8.47 -4.20
N LEU A 392 47.24 -7.43 -4.86
CA LEU A 392 46.38 -6.36 -5.39
C LEU A 392 45.33 -6.91 -6.38
N SER A 393 45.71 -7.85 -7.26
CA SER A 393 44.78 -8.46 -8.22
C SER A 393 43.72 -9.34 -7.55
N GLU A 394 44.09 -10.11 -6.54
CA GLU A 394 43.12 -10.95 -5.80
C GLU A 394 42.19 -10.10 -4.92
N THR A 395 42.68 -8.99 -4.37
CA THR A 395 41.89 -7.99 -3.64
C THR A 395 40.84 -7.37 -4.57
N VAL A 396 41.25 -6.86 -5.74
CA VAL A 396 40.34 -6.32 -6.77
C VAL A 396 39.30 -7.37 -7.19
N THR A 397 39.75 -8.60 -7.48
CA THR A 397 38.87 -9.69 -7.92
C THR A 397 37.86 -10.09 -6.85
N SER A 398 38.28 -10.15 -5.59
CA SER A 398 37.42 -10.48 -4.45
C SER A 398 36.38 -9.39 -4.19
N VAL A 399 36.79 -8.11 -4.19
CA VAL A 399 35.85 -6.97 -4.06
C VAL A 399 34.85 -6.95 -5.22
N THR A 400 35.32 -7.13 -6.47
CA THR A 400 34.44 -7.15 -7.65
C THR A 400 33.46 -8.31 -7.62
N THR A 401 33.90 -9.51 -7.23
CA THR A 401 33.02 -10.70 -7.12
C THR A 401 31.99 -10.52 -6.02
N LEU A 402 32.39 -9.95 -4.88
CA LEU A 402 31.52 -9.73 -3.73
C LEU A 402 30.45 -8.66 -4.01
N LEU A 403 30.82 -7.53 -4.59
CA LEU A 403 29.87 -6.49 -4.99
C LEU A 403 28.90 -6.98 -6.08
N LYS A 404 29.35 -7.83 -7.00
CA LYS A 404 28.48 -8.48 -8.00
C LYS A 404 27.52 -9.52 -7.41
N ALA A 405 27.77 -10.03 -6.20
CA ALA A 405 26.92 -11.03 -5.55
C ALA A 405 25.69 -10.43 -4.84
N GLY A 406 25.58 -9.11 -4.71
CA GLY A 406 24.37 -8.44 -4.22
C GLY A 406 24.00 -8.76 -2.76
N TYR A 407 25.00 -8.89 -1.88
CA TYR A 407 24.77 -9.18 -0.47
C TYR A 407 24.01 -8.06 0.25
N ARG A 408 23.36 -8.40 1.37
CA ARG A 408 22.71 -7.38 2.21
C ARG A 408 23.76 -6.42 2.80
N ASP A 409 23.31 -5.18 3.04
CA ASP A 409 24.07 -4.01 3.51
C ASP A 409 25.03 -4.27 4.71
N TYR A 410 24.67 -5.18 5.62
CA TYR A 410 25.53 -5.54 6.78
C TYR A 410 26.51 -6.68 6.45
N THR A 411 26.09 -7.69 5.68
CA THR A 411 26.96 -8.77 5.19
C THR A 411 28.02 -8.25 4.23
N GLU A 412 27.65 -7.35 3.31
CA GLU A 412 28.60 -6.79 2.35
C GLU A 412 29.69 -6.01 3.08
N ARG A 413 29.32 -5.19 4.08
CA ARG A 413 30.29 -4.47 4.91
C ARG A 413 31.20 -5.39 5.73
N ALA A 414 30.65 -6.42 6.37
CA ALA A 414 31.44 -7.35 7.17
C ALA A 414 32.49 -8.10 6.33
N GLU A 415 32.12 -8.56 5.12
CA GLU A 415 33.03 -9.24 4.21
C GLU A 415 33.98 -8.25 3.49
N LEU A 416 33.56 -7.02 3.19
CA LEU A 416 34.47 -5.96 2.69
C LEU A 416 35.52 -5.57 3.73
N ASP A 417 35.17 -5.46 5.02
CA ASP A 417 36.14 -5.27 6.10
C ASP A 417 37.09 -6.48 6.22
N ALA A 418 36.57 -7.72 6.10
CA ALA A 418 37.41 -8.92 6.11
C ALA A 418 38.36 -9.02 4.90
N ILE A 419 37.95 -8.57 3.71
CA ILE A 419 38.83 -8.44 2.53
C ILE A 419 39.84 -7.31 2.75
N CYS A 420 39.43 -6.18 3.34
CA CYS A 420 40.29 -5.05 3.67
C CYS A 420 41.42 -5.45 4.64
N GLU A 421 41.10 -6.19 5.71
CA GLU A 421 42.06 -6.71 6.69
C GLU A 421 43.02 -7.75 6.11
N ARG A 422 42.60 -8.47 5.06
CA ARG A 422 43.46 -9.40 4.29
C ARG A 422 44.25 -8.71 3.17
N SER A 423 43.89 -7.48 2.79
CA SER A 423 44.57 -6.75 1.73
C SER A 423 45.84 -6.07 2.24
N SER A 424 46.82 -5.88 1.35
CA SER A 424 47.99 -5.04 1.64
C SER A 424 47.73 -3.53 1.41
N MET A 425 46.47 -3.09 1.41
CA MET A 425 46.05 -1.71 1.11
C MET A 425 45.76 -0.92 2.40
N SER A 426 45.90 0.42 2.36
CA SER A 426 45.39 1.27 3.44
C SER A 426 43.87 1.34 3.37
N LYS A 427 43.17 1.50 4.52
CA LYS A 427 41.70 1.60 4.55
C LYS A 427 41.15 2.68 3.61
N ASN A 428 41.87 3.79 3.43
CA ASN A 428 41.49 4.84 2.48
C ASN A 428 41.63 4.37 1.02
N ALA A 429 42.76 3.76 0.65
CA ALA A 429 42.97 3.25 -0.72
C ALA A 429 41.99 2.11 -1.05
N PHE A 430 41.68 1.24 -0.09
CA PHE A 430 40.65 0.21 -0.22
C PHE A 430 39.25 0.83 -0.39
N THR A 431 38.93 1.89 0.36
CA THR A 431 37.66 2.63 0.22
C THR A 431 37.53 3.28 -1.17
N GLU A 432 38.58 3.88 -1.71
CA GLU A 432 38.55 4.42 -3.09
C GLU A 432 38.47 3.31 -4.14
N LEU A 433 39.11 2.14 -3.93
CA LEU A 433 38.94 0.99 -4.81
C LEU A 433 37.50 0.46 -4.82
N VAL A 434 36.87 0.33 -3.63
CA VAL A 434 35.46 -0.07 -3.51
C VAL A 434 34.54 0.93 -4.21
N LYS A 435 34.80 2.25 -4.09
CA LYS A 435 34.05 3.29 -4.83
C LYS A 435 34.26 3.21 -6.35
N ALA A 436 35.47 2.91 -6.82
CA ALA A 436 35.78 2.79 -8.24
C ALA A 436 35.05 1.59 -8.86
N ILE A 437 35.15 0.41 -8.24
CA ILE A 437 34.43 -0.80 -8.68
C ILE A 437 32.91 -0.58 -8.56
N ARG A 438 32.42 0.09 -7.50
CA ARG A 438 31.02 0.49 -7.41
C ARG A 438 30.60 1.45 -8.53
N CYS A 439 31.46 2.38 -8.99
CA CYS A 439 31.16 3.21 -10.16
C CYS A 439 31.03 2.39 -11.45
N GLU A 440 31.89 1.40 -11.68
CA GLU A 440 31.79 0.48 -12.83
C GLU A 440 30.51 -0.38 -12.77
N LEU A 441 30.08 -0.78 -11.57
CA LEU A 441 28.83 -1.53 -11.34
C LEU A 441 27.56 -0.68 -11.34
N ASP A 442 27.69 0.65 -11.21
CA ASP A 442 26.58 1.61 -11.33
C ASP A 442 26.42 2.15 -12.77
N GLU A 443 27.34 1.80 -13.68
CA GLU A 443 27.13 2.04 -15.11
C GLU A 443 25.90 1.29 -15.61
N ILE A 444 25.06 1.98 -16.38
CA ILE A 444 23.74 1.46 -16.74
C ILE A 444 23.90 0.36 -17.80
N GLN A 445 23.56 -0.86 -17.42
CA GLN A 445 23.78 -2.03 -18.26
C GLN A 445 22.71 -2.14 -19.37
N PRO A 446 22.99 -2.79 -20.52
CA PRO A 446 22.00 -3.09 -21.56
C PRO A 446 20.83 -3.97 -21.09
N SER A 447 20.93 -4.59 -19.90
CA SER A 447 19.80 -5.23 -19.20
C SER A 447 18.84 -4.20 -18.58
N ASP A 448 19.36 -3.12 -17.98
CA ASP A 448 18.55 -2.07 -17.37
C ASP A 448 17.84 -1.21 -18.42
N GLU A 449 18.48 -0.92 -19.56
CA GLU A 449 17.78 -0.23 -20.66
C GLU A 449 16.63 -1.08 -21.21
N ARG A 450 16.85 -2.39 -21.46
CA ARG A 450 15.78 -3.31 -21.89
C ARG A 450 14.66 -3.42 -20.86
N ARG A 451 14.97 -3.46 -19.57
CA ARG A 451 13.98 -3.50 -18.49
C ARG A 451 13.22 -2.17 -18.36
N LEU A 452 13.88 -1.02 -18.52
CA LEU A 452 13.25 0.28 -18.58
C LEU A 452 12.29 0.39 -19.77
N ASN A 453 12.71 -0.03 -20.97
CA ASN A 453 11.87 -0.06 -22.17
C ASN A 453 10.61 -0.91 -21.92
N GLN A 454 10.77 -2.13 -21.44
CA GLN A 454 9.66 -3.03 -21.07
C GLN A 454 8.69 -2.38 -20.06
N LEU A 455 9.21 -1.68 -19.04
CA LEU A 455 8.40 -0.98 -18.04
C LEU A 455 7.66 0.24 -18.63
N ILE A 456 8.27 0.95 -19.58
CA ILE A 456 7.65 2.05 -20.34
C ILE A 456 6.53 1.51 -21.25
N ASP A 457 6.77 0.40 -21.95
CA ASP A 457 5.78 -0.23 -22.84
C ASP A 457 4.58 -0.74 -22.04
N TRP A 458 4.83 -1.37 -20.88
CA TRP A 458 3.78 -1.79 -19.94
C TRP A 458 3.03 -0.63 -19.29
N GLN A 459 3.69 0.50 -19.02
CA GLN A 459 3.00 1.73 -18.57
C GLN A 459 2.07 2.28 -19.65
N ASN A 460 2.41 2.07 -20.92
CA ASN A 460 1.63 2.52 -22.07
C ASN A 460 0.63 1.46 -22.59
N ALA A 461 0.59 0.27 -21.99
CA ALA A 461 -0.29 -0.82 -22.42
C ALA A 461 -1.78 -0.42 -22.34
N THR A 462 -2.56 -0.89 -23.31
CA THR A 462 -4.01 -0.66 -23.41
C THR A 462 -4.72 -1.94 -23.73
N LEU A 463 -5.90 -2.12 -23.16
CA LEU A 463 -6.78 -3.25 -23.45
C LEU A 463 -7.65 -2.94 -24.68
N ASP A 464 -7.62 -3.79 -25.70
CA ASP A 464 -8.52 -3.67 -26.84
C ASP A 464 -9.89 -4.30 -26.53
N PHE A 465 -10.83 -3.44 -26.14
CA PHE A 465 -12.19 -3.84 -25.80
C PHE A 465 -12.95 -4.50 -26.96
N ASN A 466 -12.56 -4.29 -28.21
CA ASN A 466 -13.19 -4.94 -29.37
C ASN A 466 -12.87 -6.43 -29.48
N GLN A 467 -11.76 -6.86 -28.88
CA GLN A 467 -11.33 -8.28 -28.87
C GLN A 467 -11.89 -9.03 -27.66
N VAL A 468 -12.00 -8.36 -26.50
CA VAL A 468 -12.33 -9.02 -25.22
C VAL A 468 -13.77 -8.84 -24.74
N LEU A 469 -14.57 -7.93 -25.31
CA LEU A 469 -15.99 -7.75 -24.97
C LEU A 469 -16.92 -8.05 -26.15
N PRO A 470 -18.19 -8.44 -25.90
CA PRO A 470 -19.22 -8.50 -26.92
C PRO A 470 -19.34 -7.15 -27.64
N LYS A 471 -19.39 -7.18 -28.98
CA LYS A 471 -19.24 -5.98 -29.82
C LYS A 471 -20.13 -4.80 -29.41
N THR A 472 -21.42 -5.03 -29.17
CA THR A 472 -22.38 -3.98 -28.75
C THR A 472 -21.96 -3.27 -27.45
N LEU A 473 -21.35 -4.00 -26.52
CA LEU A 473 -20.83 -3.45 -25.26
C LEU A 473 -19.47 -2.76 -25.47
N ALA A 474 -18.60 -3.31 -26.34
CA ALA A 474 -17.33 -2.69 -26.71
C ALA A 474 -17.55 -1.32 -27.39
N ASP A 475 -18.40 -1.28 -28.42
CA ASP A 475 -18.75 -0.05 -29.15
C ASP A 475 -19.31 1.02 -28.21
N ALA A 476 -20.23 0.66 -27.30
CA ALA A 476 -20.82 1.59 -26.32
C ALA A 476 -19.80 2.07 -25.27
N LEU A 477 -18.92 1.20 -24.78
CA LEU A 477 -17.90 1.53 -23.78
C LEU A 477 -16.81 2.45 -24.37
N LEU A 478 -16.37 2.18 -25.60
CA LEU A 478 -15.43 3.05 -26.32
C LEU A 478 -16.06 4.40 -26.68
N HIS A 479 -17.31 4.42 -27.15
CA HIS A 479 -18.07 5.64 -27.39
C HIS A 479 -18.16 6.51 -26.14
N ASP A 480 -18.59 5.95 -25.01
CA ASP A 480 -18.79 6.72 -23.79
C ASP A 480 -17.47 7.18 -23.17
N ALA A 481 -16.39 6.41 -23.30
CA ALA A 481 -15.05 6.87 -22.94
C ALA A 481 -14.61 8.12 -23.72
N LEU A 482 -14.94 8.18 -25.03
CA LEU A 482 -14.70 9.35 -25.88
C LEU A 482 -15.59 10.53 -25.48
N ILE A 483 -16.90 10.33 -25.24
CA ILE A 483 -17.82 11.40 -24.79
C ILE A 483 -17.39 11.98 -23.44
N LEU A 484 -16.99 11.13 -22.50
CA LEU A 484 -16.51 11.53 -21.17
C LEU A 484 -15.07 12.05 -21.18
N ASN A 485 -14.31 11.86 -22.26
CA ASN A 485 -12.87 12.17 -22.36
C ASN A 485 -12.08 11.55 -21.18
N ILE A 486 -12.11 10.22 -21.12
CA ILE A 486 -11.42 9.33 -20.17
C ILE A 486 -10.81 8.14 -20.92
N ASP A 487 -9.90 7.41 -20.27
CA ASP A 487 -9.48 6.09 -20.73
C ASP A 487 -10.62 5.06 -20.53
N PRO A 488 -10.99 4.25 -21.53
CA PRO A 488 -12.05 3.25 -21.43
C PRO A 488 -11.83 2.21 -20.32
N VAL A 489 -10.60 1.92 -19.92
CA VAL A 489 -10.34 1.01 -18.79
C VAL A 489 -10.93 1.52 -17.47
N SER A 490 -11.17 2.83 -17.37
CA SER A 490 -11.85 3.44 -16.23
C SER A 490 -13.29 2.92 -16.09
N LEU A 491 -14.01 2.70 -17.19
CA LEU A 491 -15.38 2.17 -17.19
C LEU A 491 -15.38 0.67 -16.83
N TRP A 492 -14.48 -0.09 -17.46
CA TRP A 492 -14.31 -1.53 -17.18
C TRP A 492 -14.04 -1.82 -15.69
N GLN A 493 -13.20 -1.01 -15.04
CA GLN A 493 -12.87 -1.17 -13.62
C GLN A 493 -14.08 -1.03 -12.67
N TYR A 494 -15.17 -0.36 -13.06
CA TYR A 494 -16.43 -0.38 -12.32
C TYR A 494 -17.39 -1.48 -12.83
N LEU A 495 -17.37 -1.80 -14.12
CA LEU A 495 -18.32 -2.73 -14.74
C LEU A 495 -18.09 -4.19 -14.31
N LEU A 496 -16.83 -4.64 -14.28
CA LEU A 496 -16.44 -5.98 -13.82
C LEU A 496 -16.95 -6.31 -12.40
N PRO A 497 -16.63 -5.51 -11.35
CA PRO A 497 -17.12 -5.78 -9.99
C PRO A 497 -18.65 -5.65 -9.86
N THR A 498 -19.27 -4.74 -10.62
CA THR A 498 -20.74 -4.58 -10.64
C THR A 498 -21.43 -5.83 -11.19
N THR A 499 -20.95 -6.33 -12.33
CA THR A 499 -21.45 -7.57 -12.98
C THR A 499 -21.45 -8.75 -12.02
N MET A 500 -20.31 -8.96 -11.34
CA MET A 500 -20.15 -10.01 -10.33
C MET A 500 -21.11 -9.83 -9.13
N SER A 501 -21.27 -8.59 -8.63
CA SER A 501 -22.12 -8.32 -7.47
C SER A 501 -23.62 -8.56 -7.70
N LEU A 502 -24.11 -8.33 -8.92
CA LEU A 502 -25.53 -8.51 -9.26
C LEU A 502 -25.93 -9.99 -9.32
N VAL A 503 -25.05 -10.84 -9.86
CA VAL A 503 -25.23 -12.30 -9.88
C VAL A 503 -25.19 -12.85 -8.45
N GLY A 504 -24.25 -12.38 -7.63
CA GLY A 504 -24.16 -12.74 -6.22
C GLY A 504 -23.91 -14.23 -6.02
N LYS A 505 -24.74 -14.90 -5.21
CA LYS A 505 -24.62 -16.33 -4.85
C LYS A 505 -25.27 -17.27 -5.88
N ARG A 506 -25.98 -16.74 -6.89
CA ARG A 506 -26.72 -17.55 -7.88
C ARG A 506 -25.80 -18.49 -8.68
N VAL A 507 -24.58 -18.04 -8.97
CA VAL A 507 -23.63 -18.75 -9.83
C VAL A 507 -22.27 -18.84 -9.17
N ASN A 508 -21.67 -20.03 -9.26
CA ASN A 508 -20.24 -20.28 -9.11
C ASN A 508 -19.67 -20.83 -10.42
N LEU A 509 -18.39 -20.59 -10.67
CA LEU A 509 -17.62 -21.32 -11.70
C LEU A 509 -16.85 -22.45 -11.01
N ASP A 510 -17.04 -23.67 -11.48
CA ASP A 510 -16.38 -24.89 -11.02
C ASP A 510 -15.14 -25.16 -11.86
N ALA A 511 -13.98 -25.23 -11.18
CA ALA A 511 -12.66 -25.54 -11.73
C ALA A 511 -12.13 -26.88 -11.17
N GLU A 512 -13.07 -27.82 -10.92
CA GLU A 512 -12.97 -29.18 -10.38
C GLU A 512 -12.31 -29.30 -9.00
N SER A 513 -11.09 -28.77 -8.89
CA SER A 513 -10.32 -28.60 -7.66
C SER A 513 -10.98 -27.69 -6.61
N HIS A 514 -11.73 -26.67 -7.05
CA HIS A 514 -12.41 -25.71 -6.19
C HIS A 514 -13.47 -24.90 -6.97
N GLN A 515 -14.38 -24.25 -6.23
CA GLN A 515 -15.35 -23.31 -6.80
C GLN A 515 -14.87 -21.86 -6.68
N ILE A 516 -15.14 -21.09 -7.72
CA ILE A 516 -14.83 -19.66 -7.86
C ILE A 516 -16.12 -18.86 -7.62
N PRO A 517 -16.21 -18.05 -6.55
CA PRO A 517 -17.35 -17.18 -6.30
C PRO A 517 -17.34 -15.96 -7.22
N ALA A 518 -18.53 -15.44 -7.54
CA ALA A 518 -18.72 -14.22 -8.32
C ALA A 518 -18.30 -12.96 -7.53
N ILE A 519 -16.99 -12.71 -7.46
CA ILE A 519 -16.37 -11.60 -6.72
C ILE A 519 -15.19 -11.03 -7.52
N ALA A 520 -15.19 -9.72 -7.76
CA ALA A 520 -14.03 -9.01 -8.33
C ALA A 520 -13.69 -7.76 -7.52
N TRP A 521 -12.38 -7.52 -7.36
CA TRP A 521 -11.84 -6.39 -6.58
C TRP A 521 -10.91 -5.56 -7.48
N THR A 522 -11.29 -4.32 -7.79
CA THR A 522 -10.59 -3.43 -8.72
C THR A 522 -10.15 -2.13 -8.07
N CYS A 523 -9.11 -1.49 -8.63
CA CYS A 523 -8.67 -0.18 -8.19
C CYS A 523 -8.08 0.65 -9.35
N ILE A 524 -8.49 1.91 -9.47
CA ILE A 524 -7.94 2.86 -10.44
C ILE A 524 -6.88 3.71 -9.74
N VAL A 525 -5.60 3.55 -10.12
CA VAL A 525 -4.47 4.32 -9.58
C VAL A 525 -4.23 5.52 -10.49
N ALA A 526 -4.78 6.68 -10.13
CA ALA A 526 -4.70 7.88 -10.97
C ALA A 526 -4.88 9.18 -10.17
N GLU A 527 -4.34 10.27 -10.69
CA GLU A 527 -4.43 11.60 -10.08
C GLU A 527 -5.86 12.16 -10.05
N SER A 528 -6.05 13.34 -9.44
CA SER A 528 -7.31 14.07 -9.52
C SER A 528 -7.59 14.55 -10.96
N GLY A 529 -8.84 14.86 -11.29
CA GLY A 529 -9.24 15.35 -12.62
C GLY A 529 -9.24 14.30 -13.75
N THR A 530 -8.54 13.17 -13.60
CA THR A 530 -8.46 12.06 -14.58
C THR A 530 -9.81 11.43 -14.96
N GLY A 531 -10.87 11.69 -14.19
CA GLY A 531 -12.24 11.36 -14.55
C GLY A 531 -12.83 10.10 -13.91
N LYS A 532 -12.15 9.53 -12.90
CA LYS A 532 -12.62 8.36 -12.11
C LYS A 532 -14.11 8.44 -11.74
N THR A 533 -14.50 9.56 -11.12
CA THR A 533 -15.90 9.84 -10.71
C THR A 533 -16.88 9.92 -11.88
N ARG A 534 -16.43 10.26 -13.11
CA ARG A 534 -17.28 10.24 -14.31
C ARG A 534 -17.56 8.80 -14.77
N ALA A 535 -16.56 7.93 -14.72
CA ALA A 535 -16.72 6.52 -15.00
C ALA A 535 -17.60 5.83 -13.94
N GLU A 536 -17.38 6.13 -12.65
CA GLU A 536 -18.22 5.65 -11.55
C GLU A 536 -19.71 6.00 -11.79
N ASN A 537 -19.98 7.28 -12.08
CA ASN A 537 -21.36 7.77 -12.22
C ASN A 537 -22.12 7.10 -13.37
N VAL A 538 -21.49 6.78 -14.50
CA VAL A 538 -22.19 6.09 -15.61
C VAL A 538 -22.47 4.63 -15.26
N ILE A 539 -21.47 3.90 -14.75
CA ILE A 539 -21.60 2.46 -14.49
C ILE A 539 -22.49 2.17 -13.26
N LEU A 540 -22.42 3.01 -12.22
CA LEU A 540 -23.13 2.81 -10.96
C LEU A 540 -24.44 3.58 -10.83
N ALA A 541 -24.81 4.51 -11.72
CA ALA A 541 -26.10 5.20 -11.63
C ALA A 541 -27.31 4.25 -11.53
N PRO A 542 -27.43 3.18 -12.34
CA PRO A 542 -28.53 2.22 -12.20
C PRO A 542 -28.49 1.46 -10.86
N ILE A 543 -27.29 1.19 -10.32
CA ILE A 543 -27.09 0.53 -9.02
C ILE A 543 -27.50 1.45 -7.86
N LYS A 544 -27.11 2.74 -7.93
CA LYS A 544 -27.51 3.79 -6.97
C LYS A 544 -29.03 3.94 -6.98
N GLU A 545 -29.66 3.94 -8.15
CA GLU A 545 -31.12 3.99 -8.26
C GLU A 545 -31.81 2.76 -7.63
N ARG A 546 -31.35 1.53 -7.93
CA ARG A 546 -31.87 0.32 -7.26
C ARG A 546 -31.71 0.40 -5.75
N GLN A 547 -30.55 0.85 -5.27
CA GLN A 547 -30.28 1.00 -3.84
C GLN A 547 -31.20 2.04 -3.17
N TYR A 548 -31.59 3.12 -3.86
CA TYR A 548 -32.58 4.07 -3.35
C TYR A 548 -33.99 3.48 -3.32
N ARG A 549 -34.47 2.89 -4.42
CA ARG A 549 -35.81 2.24 -4.50
C ARG A 549 -35.98 1.18 -3.39
N GLU A 550 -34.95 0.38 -3.18
CA GLU A 550 -34.89 -0.66 -2.15
C GLU A 550 -34.82 -0.10 -0.72
N TYR A 551 -34.05 0.97 -0.49
CA TYR A 551 -34.02 1.67 0.78
C TYR A 551 -35.39 2.25 1.15
N GLU A 552 -36.14 2.78 0.19
CA GLU A 552 -37.51 3.25 0.41
C GLU A 552 -38.47 2.09 0.72
N ARG A 553 -38.38 0.96 0.01
CA ARG A 553 -39.14 -0.27 0.30
C ARG A 553 -38.93 -0.71 1.75
N PHE A 554 -37.68 -0.85 2.16
CA PHE A 554 -37.28 -1.32 3.49
C PHE A 554 -37.67 -0.32 4.60
N ARG A 555 -37.51 0.99 4.36
CA ARG A 555 -37.95 2.06 5.28
C ARG A 555 -39.46 1.97 5.53
N ASP A 556 -40.24 1.78 4.47
CA ASP A 556 -41.70 1.78 4.55
C ASP A 556 -42.24 0.45 5.10
N GLU A 557 -41.54 -0.67 4.90
CA GLU A 557 -41.77 -1.95 5.58
C GLU A 557 -41.50 -1.86 7.09
N ILE A 558 -40.36 -1.29 7.50
CA ILE A 558 -40.05 -1.02 8.91
C ILE A 558 -41.11 -0.11 9.54
N LYS A 559 -41.62 0.88 8.81
CA LYS A 559 -42.69 1.76 9.28
C LYS A 559 -43.99 0.97 9.51
N LYS A 560 -44.46 0.22 8.51
CA LYS A 560 -45.67 -0.64 8.60
C LYS A 560 -45.56 -1.63 9.75
N SER A 561 -44.42 -2.32 9.87
CA SER A 561 -44.14 -3.26 10.95
C SER A 561 -44.25 -2.59 12.33
N LYS A 562 -43.62 -1.41 12.52
CA LYS A 562 -43.71 -0.64 13.78
C LYS A 562 -45.10 -0.07 14.07
N GLU A 563 -45.92 0.17 13.05
CA GLU A 563 -47.32 0.57 13.20
C GLU A 563 -48.20 -0.63 13.59
N GLN A 564 -47.93 -1.82 13.02
CA GLN A 564 -48.55 -3.09 13.40
C GLN A 564 -48.18 -3.52 14.82
N THR A 565 -46.92 -3.40 15.26
CA THR A 565 -46.51 -3.70 16.65
C THR A 565 -47.24 -2.81 17.67
N LYS A 566 -47.57 -1.57 17.30
CA LYS A 566 -48.33 -0.65 18.16
C LYS A 566 -49.84 -0.94 18.19
N ALA A 567 -50.37 -1.50 17.11
CA ALA A 567 -51.78 -1.90 17.03
C ALA A 567 -52.03 -3.24 17.74
N SER A 568 -51.13 -4.21 17.56
CA SER A 568 -51.29 -5.60 17.99
C SER A 568 -50.92 -5.86 19.46
N LEU A 569 -51.08 -4.85 20.34
CA LEU A 569 -50.87 -4.98 21.80
C LEU A 569 -52.01 -5.77 22.49
N LYS A 570 -52.61 -6.75 21.82
CA LYS A 570 -53.81 -7.46 22.30
C LYS A 570 -53.98 -8.94 21.92
N ASP A 571 -53.34 -9.45 20.87
CA ASP A 571 -53.50 -10.85 20.43
C ASP A 571 -52.18 -11.44 19.92
N ASP A 572 -51.95 -12.73 20.18
CA ASP A 572 -50.71 -13.48 19.90
C ASP A 572 -50.51 -13.86 18.41
N GLU A 573 -50.85 -12.97 17.47
CA GLU A 573 -50.51 -13.19 16.06
C GLU A 573 -49.00 -13.02 15.83
N LYS A 574 -48.39 -13.97 15.10
CA LYS A 574 -46.97 -13.92 14.72
C LYS A 574 -46.70 -12.65 13.90
N LEU A 575 -45.98 -11.69 14.48
CA LEU A 575 -45.48 -10.54 13.73
C LEU A 575 -44.56 -11.01 12.60
N ASN A 576 -44.95 -10.70 11.36
CA ASN A 576 -44.07 -10.84 10.21
C ASN A 576 -42.92 -9.83 10.33
N LEU A 577 -41.71 -10.35 10.61
CA LEU A 577 -40.48 -9.57 10.60
C LEU A 577 -40.26 -9.00 9.18
N PRO A 578 -39.89 -7.71 9.04
CA PRO A 578 -39.64 -7.12 7.73
C PRO A 578 -38.42 -7.80 7.08
N LYS A 579 -38.55 -8.15 5.79
CA LYS A 579 -37.46 -8.72 5.00
C LYS A 579 -36.29 -7.73 4.94
N GLY A 580 -35.06 -8.27 5.00
CA GLY A 580 -33.83 -7.47 5.00
C GLY A 580 -33.72 -6.49 3.82
N GLU A 581 -32.88 -5.47 4.01
CA GLU A 581 -32.52 -4.53 2.94
C GLU A 581 -31.57 -5.24 1.97
N LYS A 582 -32.00 -5.45 0.71
CA LYS A 582 -31.07 -5.84 -0.35
C LYS A 582 -30.02 -4.75 -0.50
N LYS A 583 -28.74 -5.10 -0.34
CA LYS A 583 -27.65 -4.13 -0.32
C LYS A 583 -26.81 -4.27 -1.58
N TYR A 584 -27.20 -3.55 -2.63
CA TYR A 584 -26.46 -3.50 -3.88
C TYR A 584 -25.15 -2.70 -3.74
N LEU A 585 -25.17 -1.63 -2.95
CA LEU A 585 -24.06 -0.66 -2.86
C LEU A 585 -23.74 -0.25 -1.42
N PHE A 586 -22.45 -0.30 -1.09
CA PHE A 586 -21.86 0.44 0.02
C PHE A 586 -20.97 1.58 -0.52
N GLU A 587 -21.25 2.82 -0.09
CA GLU A 587 -20.34 3.97 -0.31
C GLU A 587 -19.52 4.25 0.95
N VAL A 588 -20.19 4.41 2.10
CA VAL A 588 -19.58 4.59 3.41
C VAL A 588 -20.23 3.63 4.42
N ALA A 589 -19.42 2.75 5.01
CA ALA A 589 -19.82 1.80 6.03
C ALA A 589 -18.63 1.47 6.95
N THR A 590 -18.90 0.93 8.15
CA THR A 590 -17.89 0.19 8.92
C THR A 590 -17.88 -1.27 8.47
N ILE A 591 -16.77 -2.00 8.70
CA ILE A 591 -16.68 -3.42 8.37
C ILE A 591 -17.82 -4.23 9.06
N GLN A 592 -18.15 -3.90 10.31
CA GLN A 592 -19.20 -4.55 11.10
C GLN A 592 -20.61 -4.23 10.58
N ALA A 593 -20.89 -2.99 10.16
CA ALA A 593 -22.17 -2.64 9.55
C ALA A 593 -22.34 -3.27 8.15
N MET A 594 -21.25 -3.37 7.39
CA MET A 594 -21.20 -4.07 6.11
C MET A 594 -21.45 -5.58 6.30
N MET A 595 -20.76 -6.24 7.24
CA MET A 595 -20.97 -7.67 7.53
C MET A 595 -22.41 -7.98 7.98
N ARG A 596 -23.00 -7.16 8.86
CA ARG A 596 -24.42 -7.32 9.24
C ARG A 596 -25.35 -7.25 8.03
N ARG A 597 -25.11 -6.30 7.11
CA ARG A 597 -25.89 -6.19 5.85
C ARG A 597 -25.61 -7.33 4.88
N LEU A 598 -24.42 -7.94 4.88
CA LEU A 598 -24.14 -9.18 4.13
C LEU A 598 -24.82 -10.41 4.74
N ALA A 599 -24.97 -10.50 6.06
CA ALA A 599 -25.78 -11.52 6.73
C ALA A 599 -27.26 -11.43 6.30
N GLU A 600 -27.77 -10.20 6.15
CA GLU A 600 -29.13 -9.90 5.67
C GLU A 600 -29.32 -10.20 4.16
N GLN A 601 -28.27 -10.54 3.38
CA GLN A 601 -28.42 -10.89 1.96
C GLN A 601 -28.72 -12.38 1.76
N GLU A 602 -29.81 -12.65 1.04
CA GLU A 602 -30.11 -13.95 0.41
C GLU A 602 -29.10 -14.22 -0.72
N ASP A 603 -29.53 -14.32 -1.98
CA ASP A 603 -28.65 -14.59 -3.12
C ASP A 603 -27.91 -13.36 -3.66
N ASN A 604 -28.23 -12.16 -3.17
CA ASN A 604 -27.63 -10.92 -3.67
C ASN A 604 -26.19 -10.73 -3.18
N GLY A 605 -25.34 -10.21 -4.06
CA GLY A 605 -24.05 -9.65 -3.70
C GLY A 605 -24.13 -8.12 -3.56
N SER A 606 -22.98 -7.54 -3.23
CA SER A 606 -22.81 -6.11 -3.01
C SER A 606 -21.53 -5.62 -3.65
N VAL A 607 -21.53 -4.40 -4.18
CA VAL A 607 -20.31 -3.68 -4.51
C VAL A 607 -20.00 -2.64 -3.43
N TRP A 608 -18.77 -2.65 -2.90
CA TRP A 608 -18.25 -1.53 -2.13
C TRP A 608 -17.52 -0.59 -3.09
N ALA A 609 -18.18 0.51 -3.47
CA ALA A 609 -17.62 1.50 -4.37
C ALA A 609 -17.25 2.77 -3.60
N ARG A 610 -16.01 3.26 -3.77
CA ARG A 610 -15.55 4.48 -3.10
C ARG A 610 -14.50 5.23 -3.92
N ASP A 611 -14.82 6.44 -4.36
CA ASP A 611 -13.79 7.39 -4.77
C ASP A 611 -12.89 7.70 -3.54
N GLU A 612 -11.58 7.63 -3.73
CA GLU A 612 -10.56 7.51 -2.66
C GLU A 612 -10.74 6.27 -1.75
N ILE A 613 -10.59 5.06 -2.31
CA ILE A 613 -10.55 3.77 -1.58
C ILE A 613 -9.43 3.70 -0.52
N ALA A 614 -8.43 4.59 -0.54
CA ALA A 614 -7.52 4.76 0.59
C ALA A 614 -8.26 5.09 1.90
N GLY A 615 -9.43 5.73 1.83
CA GLY A 615 -10.32 5.96 2.96
C GLY A 615 -10.95 4.68 3.51
N LEU A 616 -11.18 3.65 2.68
CA LEU A 616 -11.60 2.32 3.14
C LEU A 616 -10.48 1.67 3.95
N PHE A 617 -9.29 1.50 3.36
CA PHE A 617 -8.16 0.86 4.05
C PHE A 617 -7.72 1.60 5.32
N LYS A 618 -7.85 2.94 5.36
CA LYS A 618 -7.66 3.74 6.58
C LYS A 618 -8.74 3.47 7.64
N SER A 619 -10.00 3.30 7.25
CA SER A 619 -11.09 2.96 8.19
C SER A 619 -11.04 1.52 8.72
N LEU A 620 -10.47 0.58 7.97
CA LEU A 620 -10.18 -0.77 8.49
C LEU A 620 -9.12 -0.70 9.59
N LYS A 621 -8.05 0.09 9.38
CA LYS A 621 -6.98 0.36 10.35
C LYS A 621 -7.36 1.41 11.43
N GLN A 622 -8.65 1.68 11.64
CA GLN A 622 -9.18 2.53 12.72
C GLN A 622 -9.82 1.74 13.86
N PHE A 623 -10.15 0.46 13.65
CA PHE A 623 -10.50 -0.45 14.73
C PHE A 623 -9.20 -0.85 15.42
N SER A 624 -8.95 -0.27 16.60
CA SER A 624 -7.79 -0.57 17.47
C SER A 624 -6.39 -0.33 16.84
N LYS A 625 -5.36 -0.25 17.68
CA LYS A 625 -3.96 -0.12 17.24
C LYS A 625 -3.26 -1.47 17.04
N GLN A 626 -3.94 -2.57 17.32
CA GLN A 626 -3.42 -3.94 17.24
C GLN A 626 -4.36 -4.89 16.46
N ASP A 627 -5.54 -4.44 16.04
CA ASP A 627 -6.50 -5.29 15.33
C ASP A 627 -6.22 -5.36 13.83
N ASN A 628 -5.82 -6.55 13.39
CA ASN A 628 -5.90 -6.96 11.99
C ASN A 628 -7.26 -7.57 11.64
N GLU A 629 -8.16 -7.84 12.62
CA GLU A 629 -9.48 -8.48 12.44
C GLU A 629 -10.25 -7.90 11.25
N ALA A 630 -10.35 -6.56 11.16
CA ALA A 630 -11.06 -5.87 10.09
C ALA A 630 -10.48 -6.13 8.69
N VAL A 631 -9.18 -6.41 8.58
CA VAL A 631 -8.49 -6.77 7.33
C VAL A 631 -8.61 -8.27 7.08
N GLU A 632 -8.39 -9.11 8.09
CA GLU A 632 -8.49 -10.58 7.99
C GLU A 632 -9.90 -11.04 7.59
N CYS A 633 -10.94 -10.44 8.17
CA CYS A 633 -12.32 -10.69 7.75
C CYS A 633 -12.56 -10.24 6.30
N LEU A 634 -11.99 -9.11 5.86
CA LEU A 634 -12.11 -8.69 4.46
C LEU A 634 -11.38 -9.67 3.51
N LEU A 635 -10.21 -10.17 3.90
CA LEU A 635 -9.44 -11.15 3.12
C LEU A 635 -10.21 -12.47 2.96
N LYS A 636 -10.89 -12.94 4.02
CA LYS A 636 -11.82 -14.09 3.96
C LYS A 636 -12.96 -13.89 2.96
N MET A 637 -13.48 -12.66 2.82
CA MET A 637 -14.53 -12.32 1.85
C MET A 637 -14.04 -12.34 0.40
N TRP A 638 -12.74 -12.18 0.13
CA TRP A 638 -12.21 -12.33 -1.24
C TRP A 638 -12.39 -13.77 -1.75
N ASP A 639 -12.20 -14.75 -0.87
CA ASP A 639 -12.41 -16.17 -1.11
C ASP A 639 -13.92 -16.56 -1.03
N GLY A 640 -14.83 -15.58 -0.88
CA GLY A 640 -16.29 -15.76 -0.76
C GLY A 640 -16.75 -16.37 0.56
N THR A 641 -15.83 -16.70 1.46
CA THR A 641 -16.15 -17.37 2.71
C THR A 641 -16.94 -16.50 3.68
N GLY A 642 -17.66 -17.17 4.57
CA GLY A 642 -18.40 -16.57 5.67
C GLY A 642 -17.53 -16.15 6.86
N SER A 643 -18.20 -15.63 7.89
CA SER A 643 -17.65 -15.41 9.23
C SER A 643 -18.79 -15.32 10.24
N PHE A 644 -18.59 -15.89 11.42
CA PHE A 644 -19.49 -15.76 12.55
C PHE A 644 -19.05 -14.55 13.39
N VAL A 645 -19.99 -13.65 13.72
CA VAL A 645 -19.73 -12.49 14.58
C VAL A 645 -20.54 -12.68 15.86
N GLU A 646 -19.89 -13.18 16.89
CA GLU A 646 -20.48 -13.35 18.22
C GLU A 646 -20.39 -12.05 19.04
N ARG A 647 -21.43 -11.78 19.83
CA ARG A 647 -21.58 -10.59 20.69
C ARG A 647 -22.21 -10.97 22.02
N MET A 648 -21.98 -10.15 23.05
CA MET A 648 -22.52 -10.39 24.40
C MET A 648 -24.05 -10.38 24.46
N ASP A 649 -24.71 -9.65 23.55
CA ASP A 649 -26.12 -9.83 23.25
C ASP A 649 -26.24 -10.79 22.04
N ALA A 650 -26.60 -12.03 22.34
CA ALA A 650 -26.72 -13.10 21.35
C ALA A 650 -28.03 -13.03 20.54
N GLU A 651 -29.05 -12.33 21.03
CA GLU A 651 -30.37 -12.24 20.38
C GLU A 651 -30.46 -11.05 19.40
N ASN A 652 -29.80 -9.93 19.70
CA ASN A 652 -29.94 -8.69 18.94
C ASN A 652 -28.73 -8.32 18.06
N ASP A 653 -27.52 -8.72 18.44
CA ASP A 653 -26.27 -8.22 17.82
C ASP A 653 -25.29 -9.30 17.31
N SER A 654 -25.48 -10.56 17.67
CA SER A 654 -24.75 -11.67 17.02
C SER A 654 -25.34 -11.98 15.64
N TYR A 655 -24.49 -12.31 14.67
CA TYR A 655 -24.94 -12.74 13.33
C TYR A 655 -23.96 -13.69 12.65
N SER A 656 -24.50 -14.64 11.90
CA SER A 656 -23.74 -15.55 11.04
C SER A 656 -23.79 -15.10 9.58
N VAL A 657 -22.63 -14.99 8.96
CA VAL A 657 -22.52 -14.90 7.50
C VAL A 657 -21.95 -16.22 7.02
N PHE A 658 -22.68 -17.00 6.23
CA PHE A 658 -22.20 -18.31 5.73
C PHE A 658 -21.40 -18.18 4.42
N GLU A 659 -21.85 -17.32 3.51
CA GLU A 659 -21.15 -16.95 2.27
C GLU A 659 -21.24 -15.43 2.06
N THR A 660 -20.19 -14.86 1.46
CA THR A 660 -20.13 -13.45 1.06
C THR A 660 -19.93 -13.30 -0.44
N ARG A 661 -20.45 -12.18 -0.99
CA ARG A 661 -20.31 -11.79 -2.40
C ARG A 661 -20.02 -10.30 -2.49
N LEU A 662 -18.88 -9.92 -1.91
CA LEU A 662 -18.45 -8.53 -1.76
C LEU A 662 -17.43 -8.18 -2.84
N SER A 663 -17.90 -7.62 -3.96
CA SER A 663 -17.03 -6.95 -4.93
C SER A 663 -16.56 -5.60 -4.37
N ILE A 664 -15.38 -5.14 -4.80
CA ILE A 664 -14.80 -3.86 -4.36
C ILE A 664 -14.33 -3.07 -5.57
N THR A 665 -14.55 -1.76 -5.59
CA THR A 665 -14.09 -0.87 -6.65
C THR A 665 -13.82 0.54 -6.13
N GLY A 666 -12.95 1.29 -6.80
CA GLY A 666 -12.70 2.68 -6.44
C GLY A 666 -11.41 3.29 -7.00
N GLY A 667 -11.33 4.61 -6.88
CA GLY A 667 -10.15 5.39 -7.23
C GLY A 667 -9.16 5.51 -6.07
N ILE A 668 -7.87 5.59 -6.36
CA ILE A 668 -6.82 5.98 -5.40
C ILE A 668 -5.81 6.92 -6.06
N GLN A 669 -5.36 7.93 -5.33
CA GLN A 669 -4.27 8.80 -5.78
C GLN A 669 -2.91 8.09 -5.60
N PRO A 670 -1.90 8.27 -6.46
CA PRO A 670 -0.58 7.63 -6.28
C PRO A 670 0.08 7.92 -4.92
N GLY A 671 -0.05 9.15 -4.41
CA GLY A 671 0.41 9.51 -3.06
C GLY A 671 -0.36 8.85 -1.91
N ALA A 672 -1.63 8.49 -2.13
CA ALA A 672 -2.45 7.75 -1.17
C ALA A 672 -2.22 6.22 -1.29
N PHE A 673 -1.90 5.72 -2.48
CA PHE A 673 -1.47 4.34 -2.73
C PHE A 673 -0.25 4.02 -1.87
N ARG A 674 0.80 4.86 -1.95
CA ARG A 674 2.01 4.81 -1.10
C ARG A 674 1.75 4.95 0.41
N GLN A 675 0.50 5.16 0.84
CA GLN A 675 0.10 5.14 2.26
C GLN A 675 -0.73 3.91 2.64
N ALA A 676 -1.53 3.38 1.72
CA ALA A 676 -2.34 2.17 1.92
C ALA A 676 -1.50 0.89 1.77
N PHE A 677 -0.77 0.81 0.65
CA PHE A 677 0.13 -0.29 0.27
C PHE A 677 1.58 0.18 0.46
N LYS A 678 2.01 0.25 1.73
CA LYS A 678 3.37 0.66 2.13
C LYS A 678 4.37 -0.49 2.16
N ASP A 679 3.85 -1.71 2.28
CA ASP A 679 4.61 -2.92 2.48
C ASP A 679 4.98 -3.52 1.11
N PRO A 680 6.27 -3.54 0.71
CA PRO A 680 6.70 -4.07 -0.58
C PRO A 680 6.64 -5.60 -0.65
N ASP A 681 6.43 -6.27 0.48
CA ASP A 681 6.33 -7.73 0.56
C ASP A 681 4.86 -8.21 0.61
N ASP A 682 3.89 -7.30 0.83
CA ASP A 682 2.46 -7.54 1.01
C ASP A 682 2.19 -8.71 1.98
N VAL A 683 2.73 -8.62 3.21
CA VAL A 683 2.68 -9.70 4.22
C VAL A 683 1.25 -10.11 4.58
N GLN A 684 0.28 -9.20 4.42
CA GLN A 684 -1.16 -9.47 4.63
C GLN A 684 -1.87 -10.01 3.38
N GLY A 685 -1.23 -10.07 2.22
CA GLY A 685 -1.81 -10.58 0.97
C GLY A 685 -3.03 -9.78 0.48
N LEU A 686 -3.07 -8.48 0.76
CA LEU A 686 -4.18 -7.59 0.43
C LEU A 686 -3.98 -6.95 -0.95
N GLN A 687 -2.75 -6.57 -1.28
CA GLN A 687 -2.42 -6.01 -2.59
C GLN A 687 -2.50 -7.10 -3.68
N ALA A 688 -2.09 -8.33 -3.37
CA ALA A 688 -2.17 -9.53 -4.21
C ALA A 688 -3.61 -9.86 -4.71
N ARG A 689 -4.64 -9.35 -4.03
CA ARG A 689 -6.05 -9.62 -4.32
C ARG A 689 -6.74 -8.57 -5.19
N MET A 690 -6.07 -7.46 -5.49
CA MET A 690 -6.63 -6.32 -6.23
C MET A 690 -6.19 -6.29 -7.70
N LEU A 691 -7.10 -5.90 -8.60
CA LEU A 691 -6.86 -5.67 -10.02
C LEU A 691 -6.66 -4.16 -10.29
N PHE A 692 -5.41 -3.75 -10.51
CA PHE A 692 -5.05 -2.33 -10.64
C PHE A 692 -5.03 -1.85 -12.10
N ALA A 693 -5.52 -0.64 -12.35
CA ALA A 693 -5.43 0.03 -13.65
C ALA A 693 -4.72 1.38 -13.54
N LEU A 694 -3.90 1.71 -14.54
CA LEU A 694 -3.24 3.00 -14.75
C LEU A 694 -3.86 3.67 -16.01
N PRO A 695 -5.05 4.30 -15.91
CA PRO A 695 -5.69 4.93 -17.06
C PRO A 695 -4.86 6.10 -17.61
N LYS A 696 -4.79 6.22 -18.94
CA LYS A 696 -4.05 7.29 -19.62
C LYS A 696 -4.65 8.67 -19.29
N VAL A 697 -3.79 9.63 -18.96
CA VAL A 697 -4.18 11.00 -18.61
C VAL A 697 -4.51 11.78 -19.88
N MET A 698 -5.80 11.88 -20.19
CA MET A 698 -6.29 12.63 -21.34
C MET A 698 -6.28 14.15 -21.06
N PRO A 699 -5.81 15.00 -22.00
CA PRO A 699 -5.90 16.45 -21.84
C PRO A 699 -7.38 16.88 -21.76
N ALA A 700 -7.66 17.95 -21.01
CA ALA A 700 -9.02 18.38 -20.70
C ALA A 700 -9.77 18.90 -21.95
N LYS A 701 -10.53 18.02 -22.59
CA LYS A 701 -11.32 18.29 -23.79
C LYS A 701 -12.79 17.97 -23.53
N ARG A 702 -13.68 18.90 -23.91
CA ARG A 702 -15.13 18.65 -23.91
C ARG A 702 -15.55 18.06 -25.25
N VAL A 703 -16.08 16.84 -25.22
CA VAL A 703 -16.82 16.26 -26.35
C VAL A 703 -18.33 16.54 -26.14
N LYS A 704 -19.11 16.59 -27.22
CA LYS A 704 -20.58 16.71 -27.17
C LYS A 704 -21.18 15.36 -27.54
N GLY A 705 -22.08 14.85 -26.72
CA GLY A 705 -22.83 13.61 -26.96
C GLY A 705 -23.66 13.24 -25.74
N TYR A 706 -24.24 12.03 -25.79
CA TYR A 706 -24.98 11.38 -24.72
C TYR A 706 -24.32 10.02 -24.44
N CYS A 707 -24.41 9.49 -23.21
CA CYS A 707 -23.76 8.22 -22.85
C CYS A 707 -24.70 7.04 -23.15
N ILE A 708 -24.31 6.16 -24.07
CA ILE A 708 -25.12 5.00 -24.51
C ILE A 708 -25.24 3.95 -23.39
N LEU A 709 -24.23 3.84 -22.52
CA LEU A 709 -24.24 2.89 -21.40
C LEU A 709 -25.38 3.14 -20.41
N SER A 710 -25.89 4.37 -20.25
CA SER A 710 -27.03 4.64 -19.37
C SER A 710 -28.33 3.94 -19.80
N ASP A 711 -28.51 3.68 -21.09
CA ASP A 711 -29.65 2.93 -21.64
C ASP A 711 -29.33 1.42 -21.77
N LEU A 712 -28.08 1.07 -22.05
CA LEU A 712 -27.62 -0.31 -22.27
C LEU A 712 -27.49 -1.13 -20.97
N LEU A 713 -27.05 -0.50 -19.87
CA LEU A 713 -26.75 -1.20 -18.62
C LEU A 713 -27.98 -1.66 -17.80
N PRO A 714 -29.10 -0.91 -17.70
CA PRO A 714 -30.23 -1.35 -16.89
C PRO A 714 -30.82 -2.73 -17.31
N PRO A 715 -31.08 -3.02 -18.60
CA PRO A 715 -31.58 -4.33 -19.02
C PRO A 715 -30.59 -5.48 -18.77
N LEU A 716 -29.28 -5.22 -18.93
CA LEU A 716 -28.23 -6.16 -18.58
C LEU A 716 -28.23 -6.45 -17.07
N TYR A 717 -28.35 -5.40 -16.24
CA TYR A 717 -28.39 -5.54 -14.79
C TYR A 717 -29.69 -6.20 -14.30
N ASP A 718 -30.81 -6.03 -15.01
CA ASP A 718 -32.07 -6.75 -14.72
C ASP A 718 -31.91 -8.25 -15.02
N TRP A 719 -31.24 -8.61 -16.12
CA TRP A 719 -30.93 -9.99 -16.44
C TRP A 719 -29.95 -10.63 -15.46
N LEU A 720 -28.87 -9.93 -15.06
CA LEU A 720 -27.88 -10.44 -14.09
C LEU A 720 -28.49 -10.72 -12.70
N GLU A 721 -29.41 -9.87 -12.22
CA GLU A 721 -30.10 -10.11 -10.94
C GLU A 721 -31.13 -11.26 -11.02
N ASN A 722 -31.56 -11.65 -12.22
CA ASN A 722 -32.54 -12.71 -12.45
C ASN A 722 -31.95 -13.93 -13.18
N CYS A 723 -30.62 -14.06 -13.22
CA CYS A 723 -29.96 -15.19 -13.88
C CYS A 723 -30.25 -16.54 -13.17
N PRO A 724 -30.21 -17.68 -13.91
CA PRO A 724 -30.43 -19.00 -13.34
C PRO A 724 -29.47 -19.34 -12.19
N ARG A 725 -29.96 -20.13 -11.23
CA ARG A 725 -29.16 -20.64 -10.09
C ARG A 725 -28.45 -21.93 -10.49
N GLY A 726 -27.15 -22.04 -10.24
CA GLY A 726 -26.40 -23.27 -10.49
C GLY A 726 -24.88 -23.08 -10.55
N ILE A 727 -24.22 -24.03 -11.20
CA ILE A 727 -22.77 -24.09 -11.32
C ILE A 727 -22.41 -24.09 -12.81
N ILE A 728 -21.60 -23.13 -13.23
CA ILE A 728 -20.99 -23.12 -14.57
C ILE A 728 -19.71 -23.96 -14.48
N LYS A 729 -19.45 -24.80 -15.48
CA LYS A 729 -18.20 -25.59 -15.57
C LYS A 729 -17.30 -25.05 -16.69
N LEU A 730 -16.00 -25.29 -16.59
CA LEU A 730 -15.10 -25.17 -17.73
C LEU A 730 -15.47 -26.21 -18.81
N SER A 731 -15.36 -25.84 -20.07
CA SER A 731 -15.25 -26.82 -21.17
C SER A 731 -13.91 -27.56 -21.07
N ARG A 732 -13.85 -28.79 -21.58
CA ARG A 732 -12.63 -29.63 -21.54
C ARG A 732 -11.38 -28.90 -22.05
N ASP A 733 -11.53 -28.16 -23.15
CA ASP A 733 -10.41 -27.44 -23.77
C ASP A 733 -10.00 -26.22 -22.93
N ALA A 734 -10.96 -25.53 -22.31
CA ALA A 734 -10.70 -24.44 -21.37
C ALA A 734 -10.01 -24.94 -20.09
N ASP A 735 -10.36 -26.13 -19.59
CA ASP A 735 -9.73 -26.71 -18.40
C ASP A 735 -8.28 -27.17 -18.67
N LEU A 736 -8.05 -27.87 -19.79
CA LEU A 736 -6.69 -28.22 -20.24
C LEU A 736 -5.82 -26.97 -20.43
N ARG A 737 -6.39 -25.93 -21.04
CA ARG A 737 -5.73 -24.63 -21.23
C ARG A 737 -5.46 -23.92 -19.90
N TYR A 738 -6.42 -23.92 -18.98
CA TYR A 738 -6.26 -23.36 -17.65
C TYR A 738 -5.14 -24.06 -16.87
N THR A 739 -5.14 -25.40 -16.85
CA THR A 739 -4.12 -26.22 -16.19
C THR A 739 -2.70 -25.85 -16.65
N HIS A 740 -2.47 -25.78 -17.97
CA HIS A 740 -1.18 -25.34 -18.51
C HIS A 740 -0.80 -23.90 -18.10
N LEU A 741 -1.77 -22.98 -18.06
CA LEU A 741 -1.55 -21.60 -17.61
C LEU A 741 -1.21 -21.52 -16.11
N VAL A 742 -1.80 -22.38 -15.26
CA VAL A 742 -1.45 -22.46 -13.82
C VAL A 742 0.00 -22.89 -13.64
N GLU A 743 0.44 -23.94 -14.33
CA GLU A 743 1.83 -24.41 -14.25
C GLU A 743 2.84 -23.34 -14.71
N LEU A 744 2.56 -22.68 -15.84
CA LEU A 744 3.43 -21.64 -16.39
C LEU A 744 3.55 -20.45 -15.44
N LEU A 745 2.41 -19.95 -14.92
CA LEU A 745 2.40 -18.86 -13.94
C LEU A 745 3.06 -19.25 -12.61
N GLY A 746 2.99 -20.52 -12.21
CA GLY A 746 3.72 -21.06 -11.05
C GLY A 746 5.24 -20.96 -11.25
N LYS A 747 5.75 -21.54 -12.34
CA LYS A 747 7.18 -21.53 -12.72
C LYS A 747 7.71 -20.08 -12.83
N GLU A 748 6.96 -19.18 -13.47
CA GLU A 748 7.35 -17.77 -13.53
C GLU A 748 7.36 -17.09 -12.15
N ALA A 749 6.34 -17.30 -11.31
CA ALA A 749 6.26 -16.67 -10.00
C ALA A 749 7.42 -17.10 -9.07
N GLU A 750 7.94 -18.31 -9.22
CA GLU A 750 9.13 -18.78 -8.48
C GLU A 750 10.41 -18.04 -8.86
N SER A 751 10.52 -17.58 -10.12
CA SER A 751 11.64 -16.76 -10.60
C SER A 751 11.58 -15.29 -10.15
N CYS A 752 10.39 -14.76 -9.82
CA CYS A 752 10.22 -13.33 -9.51
C CYS A 752 10.88 -12.93 -8.18
N PRO A 753 11.87 -12.01 -8.16
CA PRO A 753 12.62 -11.69 -6.94
C PRO A 753 11.78 -10.96 -5.87
N THR A 754 10.81 -10.13 -6.28
CA THR A 754 9.99 -9.33 -5.36
C THR A 754 8.84 -10.14 -4.74
N PRO A 755 8.73 -10.25 -3.39
CA PRO A 755 7.70 -11.06 -2.74
C PRO A 755 6.26 -10.66 -3.09
N ALA A 756 5.91 -9.37 -3.14
CA ALA A 756 4.55 -8.96 -3.51
C ALA A 756 4.20 -9.26 -4.99
N VAL A 757 5.18 -9.26 -5.91
CA VAL A 757 4.96 -9.69 -7.31
C VAL A 757 4.71 -11.18 -7.38
N ARG A 758 5.52 -11.98 -6.67
CA ARG A 758 5.35 -13.42 -6.49
C ARG A 758 3.99 -13.77 -5.86
N ALA A 759 3.55 -13.01 -4.86
CA ALA A 759 2.26 -13.20 -4.18
C ALA A 759 1.06 -12.87 -5.10
N TRP A 760 1.12 -11.76 -5.85
CA TRP A 760 0.09 -11.39 -6.81
C TRP A 760 0.01 -12.38 -7.99
N MET A 761 1.15 -12.81 -8.55
CA MET A 761 1.17 -13.82 -9.61
C MET A 761 0.59 -15.17 -9.16
N ARG A 762 0.83 -15.59 -7.92
CA ARG A 762 0.19 -16.79 -7.31
C ARG A 762 -1.33 -16.64 -7.09
N LYS A 763 -1.90 -15.44 -7.20
CA LYS A 763 -3.35 -15.20 -7.19
C LYS A 763 -3.93 -14.90 -8.58
N LEU A 764 -3.10 -14.69 -9.60
CA LEU A 764 -3.55 -14.42 -10.97
C LEU A 764 -4.41 -15.55 -11.57
N PRO A 765 -4.16 -16.86 -11.37
CA PRO A 765 -5.05 -17.91 -11.87
C PRO A 765 -6.49 -17.83 -11.36
N THR A 766 -6.68 -17.44 -10.09
CA THR A 766 -8.03 -17.25 -9.51
C THR A 766 -8.69 -15.99 -10.09
N GLN A 767 -7.91 -14.94 -10.39
CA GLN A 767 -8.42 -13.74 -11.05
C GLN A 767 -8.80 -14.00 -12.51
N LEU A 768 -8.03 -14.83 -13.24
CA LEU A 768 -8.32 -15.25 -14.61
C LEU A 768 -9.70 -15.91 -14.69
N LEU A 769 -9.99 -16.87 -13.82
CA LEU A 769 -11.31 -17.52 -13.76
C LEU A 769 -12.44 -16.56 -13.37
N ARG A 770 -12.19 -15.57 -12.50
CA ARG A 770 -13.17 -14.53 -12.15
C ARG A 770 -13.47 -13.60 -13.33
N ILE A 771 -12.44 -13.19 -14.08
CA ILE A 771 -12.60 -12.38 -15.28
C ILE A 771 -13.33 -13.20 -16.36
N ALA A 772 -12.95 -14.47 -16.57
CA ALA A 772 -13.62 -15.36 -17.52
C ALA A 772 -15.10 -15.58 -17.16
N LEU A 773 -15.44 -15.80 -15.89
CA LEU A 773 -16.84 -15.87 -15.43
C LEU A 773 -17.61 -14.59 -15.75
N ALA A 774 -17.03 -13.41 -15.48
CA ALA A 774 -17.66 -12.14 -15.79
C ALA A 774 -17.84 -11.91 -17.30
N LEU A 775 -16.84 -12.26 -18.12
CA LEU A 775 -16.96 -12.21 -19.59
C LEU A 775 -18.03 -13.16 -20.10
N HIS A 776 -18.06 -14.42 -19.63
CA HIS A 776 -19.03 -15.43 -20.03
C HIS A 776 -20.48 -14.99 -19.74
N LEU A 777 -20.70 -14.36 -18.58
CA LEU A 777 -22.00 -13.79 -18.20
C LEU A 777 -22.42 -12.64 -19.12
N LEU A 778 -21.48 -11.75 -19.50
CA LEU A 778 -21.74 -10.67 -20.46
C LEU A 778 -22.02 -11.25 -21.86
N GLU A 779 -21.22 -12.21 -22.32
CA GLU A 779 -21.40 -12.91 -23.59
C GLU A 779 -22.77 -13.59 -23.66
N CYS A 780 -23.19 -14.34 -22.64
CA CYS A 780 -24.50 -15.01 -22.62
C CYS A 780 -25.71 -14.04 -22.72
N PHE A 781 -25.55 -12.76 -22.36
CA PHE A 781 -26.61 -11.75 -22.53
C PHE A 781 -26.72 -11.26 -23.99
N TYR A 782 -25.59 -11.02 -24.65
CA TYR A 782 -25.56 -10.52 -26.05
C TYR A 782 -25.63 -11.65 -27.09
N GLU A 783 -25.03 -12.80 -26.80
CA GLU A 783 -24.94 -13.99 -27.65
C GLU A 783 -25.91 -15.08 -27.13
N ARG A 784 -27.21 -14.90 -27.38
CA ARG A 784 -28.29 -15.77 -26.84
C ARG A 784 -28.19 -17.27 -27.16
N ASN A 785 -27.28 -17.67 -28.06
CA ASN A 785 -27.02 -19.06 -28.42
C ASN A 785 -25.85 -19.70 -27.62
N ARG A 786 -25.11 -18.92 -26.81
CA ARG A 786 -24.01 -19.40 -25.97
C ARG A 786 -24.56 -20.25 -24.82
N ASN A 787 -23.88 -21.36 -24.50
CA ASN A 787 -24.30 -22.24 -23.42
C ASN A 787 -24.02 -21.59 -22.06
N PHE A 788 -25.08 -21.20 -21.34
CA PHE A 788 -24.96 -20.55 -20.03
C PHE A 788 -24.14 -21.37 -19.02
N TRP A 789 -24.19 -22.71 -19.07
CA TRP A 789 -23.58 -23.59 -18.07
C TRP A 789 -22.14 -24.05 -18.38
N VAL A 790 -21.60 -23.73 -19.56
CA VAL A 790 -20.28 -24.21 -20.00
C VAL A 790 -19.44 -23.05 -20.55
N LEU A 791 -18.34 -22.73 -19.86
CA LEU A 791 -17.41 -21.67 -20.23
C LEU A 791 -16.43 -22.15 -21.31
N GLY A 792 -16.42 -21.47 -22.45
CA GLY A 792 -15.60 -21.80 -23.62
C GLY A 792 -14.14 -21.36 -23.50
N SER A 793 -13.24 -22.06 -24.21
CA SER A 793 -11.83 -21.64 -24.26
C SER A 793 -11.63 -20.29 -24.96
N ASP A 794 -12.59 -19.84 -25.78
CA ASP A 794 -12.60 -18.51 -26.38
C ASP A 794 -12.78 -17.41 -25.32
N THR A 795 -13.70 -17.60 -24.37
CA THR A 795 -13.89 -16.70 -23.23
C THR A 795 -12.66 -16.69 -22.31
N LEU A 796 -11.99 -17.83 -22.16
CA LEU A 796 -10.77 -17.95 -21.36
C LEU A 796 -9.58 -17.19 -21.98
N GLU A 797 -9.37 -17.24 -23.29
CA GLU A 797 -8.33 -16.45 -23.95
C GLU A 797 -8.63 -14.93 -23.90
N LYS A 798 -9.89 -14.50 -24.06
CA LYS A 798 -10.28 -13.10 -23.84
C LYS A 798 -9.96 -12.63 -22.42
N ALA A 799 -10.21 -13.49 -21.42
CA ALA A 799 -9.84 -13.22 -20.03
C ALA A 799 -8.31 -13.20 -19.83
N LEU A 800 -7.55 -14.02 -20.57
CA LEU A 800 -6.09 -14.03 -20.52
C LEU A 800 -5.48 -12.71 -21.00
N GLU A 801 -5.99 -12.09 -22.07
CA GLU A 801 -5.53 -10.76 -22.51
C GLU A 801 -5.76 -9.67 -21.44
N ILE A 802 -6.92 -9.71 -20.78
CA ILE A 802 -7.22 -8.83 -19.64
C ILE A 802 -6.23 -9.09 -18.48
N CYS A 803 -5.91 -10.35 -18.18
CA CYS A 803 -4.89 -10.72 -17.20
C CYS A 803 -3.47 -10.26 -17.58
N ARG A 804 -3.09 -10.28 -18.86
CA ARG A 804 -1.79 -9.75 -19.34
C ARG A 804 -1.70 -8.24 -19.09
N TYR A 805 -2.75 -7.49 -19.42
CA TYR A 805 -2.84 -6.06 -19.09
C TYR A 805 -2.66 -5.81 -17.57
N TYR A 806 -3.41 -6.52 -16.73
CA TYR A 806 -3.30 -6.36 -15.27
C TYR A 806 -1.91 -6.75 -14.73
N ARG A 807 -1.24 -7.78 -15.31
CA ARG A 807 0.14 -8.18 -14.95
C ARG A 807 1.14 -7.08 -15.26
N SER A 808 1.09 -6.53 -16.47
CA SER A 808 1.93 -5.40 -16.91
C SER A 808 1.74 -4.20 -15.98
N VAL A 809 0.48 -3.81 -15.71
CA VAL A 809 0.18 -2.71 -14.79
C VAL A 809 0.65 -2.99 -13.37
N PHE A 810 0.48 -4.21 -12.83
CA PHE A 810 0.91 -4.52 -11.47
C PHE A 810 2.42 -4.34 -11.27
N GLN A 811 3.24 -4.81 -12.22
CA GLN A 811 4.69 -4.62 -12.14
C GLN A 811 5.07 -3.13 -12.20
N VAL A 812 4.46 -2.35 -13.09
CA VAL A 812 4.67 -0.89 -13.17
C VAL A 812 4.26 -0.19 -11.87
N VAL A 813 3.12 -0.56 -11.27
CA VAL A 813 2.66 0.00 -9.99
C VAL A 813 3.63 -0.34 -8.86
N GLN A 814 4.14 -1.58 -8.80
CA GLN A 814 5.13 -1.97 -7.79
C GLN A 814 6.44 -1.19 -7.94
N GLU A 815 7.00 -1.11 -9.14
CA GLU A 815 8.26 -0.38 -9.40
C GLU A 815 8.15 1.12 -9.05
N LYS A 816 6.97 1.73 -9.25
CA LYS A 816 6.70 3.14 -8.88
C LYS A 816 6.49 3.39 -7.38
N VAL A 817 6.28 2.34 -6.60
CA VAL A 817 5.89 2.44 -5.17
C VAL A 817 6.98 1.91 -4.24
N ALA A 818 7.62 0.79 -4.58
CA ALA A 818 8.72 0.24 -3.80
C ALA A 818 9.93 1.18 -3.78
N GLU A 819 10.56 1.30 -2.60
CA GLU A 819 11.88 1.94 -2.45
C GLU A 819 12.99 0.96 -2.92
N SER A 820 12.84 0.48 -4.16
CA SER A 820 13.82 -0.33 -4.89
C SER A 820 14.99 0.53 -5.34
N ASP A 821 16.20 0.06 -5.06
CA ASP A 821 17.46 0.68 -5.50
C ASP A 821 17.83 0.32 -6.96
N SER A 822 17.09 -0.54 -7.66
CA SER A 822 17.39 -0.92 -9.06
C SER A 822 17.49 0.30 -10.00
N ILE A 823 18.49 0.30 -10.89
CA ILE A 823 18.70 1.39 -11.88
C ILE A 823 17.43 1.56 -12.72
N SER A 824 16.92 0.49 -13.33
CA SER A 824 15.65 0.47 -14.07
C SER A 824 14.49 1.14 -13.31
N SER A 825 14.36 0.84 -12.02
CA SER A 825 13.29 1.35 -11.16
C SER A 825 13.47 2.86 -10.88
N ILE A 826 14.70 3.32 -10.68
CA ILE A 826 15.05 4.73 -10.51
C ILE A 826 14.78 5.50 -11.82
N LEU A 827 15.23 4.98 -12.97
CA LEU A 827 15.03 5.59 -14.28
C LEU A 827 13.54 5.73 -14.63
N LEU A 828 12.72 4.70 -14.37
CA LEU A 828 11.27 4.76 -14.55
C LEU A 828 10.65 5.88 -13.70
N LYS A 829 11.04 5.99 -12.43
CA LYS A 829 10.53 7.03 -11.51
C LYS A 829 10.91 8.44 -11.97
N ILE A 830 12.09 8.64 -12.59
CA ILE A 830 12.51 9.92 -13.17
C ILE A 830 11.66 10.27 -14.40
N TRP A 831 11.49 9.32 -15.32
CA TRP A 831 10.73 9.50 -16.56
C TRP A 831 9.24 9.75 -16.30
N ASP A 832 8.62 9.01 -15.38
CA ASP A 832 7.23 9.19 -14.98
C ASP A 832 6.96 10.55 -14.31
N SER A 833 7.91 11.00 -13.47
CA SER A 833 7.87 12.34 -12.85
C SER A 833 8.00 13.46 -13.88
N ALA A 834 8.61 13.19 -15.04
CA ALA A 834 8.80 14.15 -16.13
C ALA A 834 7.61 14.20 -17.10
N ILE A 835 6.91 13.09 -17.34
CA ILE A 835 5.66 13.07 -18.13
C ILE A 835 4.53 13.80 -17.39
N THR A 836 4.44 13.60 -16.08
CA THR A 836 3.43 14.25 -15.22
C THR A 836 3.64 15.76 -15.07
N GLN A 837 4.76 16.33 -15.54
CA GLN A 837 5.09 17.75 -15.40
C GLN A 837 5.41 18.36 -16.78
N PRO A 838 4.49 19.14 -17.41
CA PRO A 838 4.68 19.68 -18.76
C PRO A 838 5.93 20.53 -18.98
N ASN A 839 6.52 21.09 -17.91
CA ASN A 839 7.74 21.89 -17.93
C ASN A 839 9.01 21.09 -17.55
N GLY A 840 8.93 19.76 -17.51
CA GLY A 840 10.00 18.87 -17.04
C GLY A 840 10.38 19.02 -15.56
N VAL A 841 11.20 18.10 -15.08
CA VAL A 841 11.68 18.04 -13.68
C VAL A 841 13.09 18.57 -13.53
N THR A 842 13.39 19.29 -12.44
CA THR A 842 14.78 19.60 -12.09
C THR A 842 15.40 18.44 -11.30
N PRO A 843 16.74 18.31 -11.26
CA PRO A 843 17.42 17.34 -10.40
C PRO A 843 16.95 17.37 -8.93
N ARG A 844 16.62 18.56 -8.41
CA ARG A 844 16.12 18.74 -7.04
C ARG A 844 14.75 18.13 -6.80
N ASP A 845 13.89 18.10 -7.80
CA ASP A 845 12.54 17.54 -7.68
C ASP A 845 12.61 15.99 -7.70
N VAL A 846 13.54 15.47 -8.50
CA VAL A 846 13.86 14.04 -8.61
C VAL A 846 14.49 13.49 -7.32
N TYR A 847 15.63 14.00 -6.84
CA TYR A 847 16.26 13.40 -5.65
C TYR A 847 15.49 13.63 -4.34
N ARG A 848 14.50 14.53 -4.33
CA ARG A 848 13.54 14.68 -3.22
C ARG A 848 12.41 13.65 -3.24
N SER A 849 12.05 13.13 -4.41
CA SER A 849 10.96 12.16 -4.59
C SER A 849 11.44 10.72 -4.65
N VAL A 850 12.70 10.48 -5.08
CA VAL A 850 13.33 9.16 -5.17
C VAL A 850 14.53 9.06 -4.23
N LYS A 851 14.33 8.53 -3.01
CA LYS A 851 15.37 8.47 -1.97
C LYS A 851 16.61 7.65 -2.37
N ALA A 852 16.43 6.56 -3.14
CA ALA A 852 17.49 5.66 -3.59
C ALA A 852 18.67 6.41 -4.25
N ILE A 853 18.37 7.48 -5.00
CA ILE A 853 19.38 8.34 -5.65
C ILE A 853 20.34 8.95 -4.62
N ALA A 854 19.86 9.31 -3.43
CA ALA A 854 20.69 9.86 -2.35
C ALA A 854 21.51 8.78 -1.62
N HIS A 855 21.07 7.50 -1.64
CA HIS A 855 21.87 6.38 -1.16
C HIS A 855 23.02 6.10 -2.13
N ARG A 856 22.70 5.73 -3.38
CA ARG A 856 23.69 5.38 -4.41
C ARG A 856 24.71 6.52 -4.64
N ALA A 857 24.28 7.78 -4.73
CA ALA A 857 25.22 8.91 -4.85
C ALA A 857 26.24 8.97 -3.69
N LYS A 858 25.81 8.73 -2.44
CA LYS A 858 26.69 8.70 -1.27
C LYS A 858 27.67 7.52 -1.35
N GLU A 859 27.20 6.36 -1.77
CA GLU A 859 28.01 5.15 -1.93
C GLU A 859 29.08 5.28 -3.02
N LEU A 860 28.79 6.03 -4.08
CA LEU A 860 29.71 6.37 -5.17
C LEU A 860 30.62 7.57 -4.83
N GLY A 861 30.44 8.21 -3.66
CA GLY A 861 31.13 9.45 -3.29
C GLY A 861 30.75 10.68 -4.14
N ARG A 862 29.70 10.60 -4.96
CA ARG A 862 29.24 11.69 -5.83
C ARG A 862 28.29 12.63 -5.10
N SER A 863 28.19 13.88 -5.57
CA SER A 863 27.10 14.75 -5.11
C SER A 863 25.76 14.26 -5.67
N VAL A 864 24.71 14.23 -4.84
CA VAL A 864 23.38 13.75 -5.23
C VAL A 864 22.85 14.47 -6.48
N ALA A 865 23.09 15.79 -6.58
CA ALA A 865 22.69 16.59 -7.73
C ALA A 865 23.43 16.21 -9.02
N ALA A 866 24.75 15.93 -8.96
CA ALA A 866 25.53 15.49 -10.12
C ALA A 866 25.07 14.11 -10.60
N TYR A 867 24.98 13.13 -9.68
CA TYR A 867 24.50 11.79 -10.02
C TYR A 867 23.07 11.79 -10.61
N THR A 868 22.20 12.68 -10.13
CA THR A 868 20.87 12.88 -10.74
C THR A 868 20.96 13.41 -12.18
N ILE A 869 21.91 14.31 -12.47
CA ILE A 869 22.14 14.84 -13.83
C ILE A 869 22.75 13.76 -14.74
N ASP A 870 23.63 12.90 -14.21
CA ASP A 870 24.17 11.75 -14.94
C ASP A 870 23.02 10.83 -15.41
N LEU A 871 22.13 10.43 -14.49
CA LEU A 871 20.94 9.61 -14.80
C LEU A 871 19.98 10.30 -15.80
N MET A 872 19.75 11.61 -15.66
CA MET A 872 18.96 12.37 -16.65
C MET A 872 19.63 12.40 -18.04
N THR A 873 20.96 12.47 -18.09
CA THR A 873 21.71 12.51 -19.35
C THR A 873 21.67 11.16 -20.05
N GLN A 874 21.73 10.07 -19.29
CA GLN A 874 21.53 8.72 -19.79
C GLN A 874 20.12 8.51 -20.37
N LEU A 875 19.07 9.02 -19.73
CA LEU A 875 17.71 9.02 -20.31
C LEU A 875 17.62 9.78 -21.65
N VAL A 876 18.42 10.83 -21.86
CA VAL A 876 18.53 11.51 -23.17
C VAL A 876 19.25 10.62 -24.20
N GLN A 877 20.33 9.95 -23.80
CA GLN A 877 21.07 9.02 -24.67
C GLN A 877 20.20 7.83 -25.12
N MET A 878 19.34 7.31 -24.25
CA MET A 878 18.31 6.29 -24.53
C MET A 878 17.09 6.82 -25.32
N GLY A 879 17.10 8.09 -25.75
CA GLY A 879 16.02 8.72 -26.52
C GLY A 879 14.72 8.97 -25.74
N LYS A 880 14.75 8.93 -24.39
CA LYS A 880 13.55 9.04 -23.53
C LYS A 880 13.19 10.48 -23.13
N GLY A 881 13.94 11.46 -23.61
CA GLY A 881 13.67 12.88 -23.37
C GLY A 881 14.81 13.80 -23.79
N THR A 882 14.69 15.07 -23.41
CA THR A 882 15.67 16.12 -23.68
C THR A 882 16.01 16.89 -22.41
N ILE A 883 17.26 17.35 -22.29
CA ILE A 883 17.67 18.25 -21.21
C ILE A 883 17.60 19.70 -21.69
N GLU A 884 16.72 20.48 -21.07
CA GLU A 884 16.67 21.92 -21.22
C GLU A 884 17.58 22.62 -20.21
N LYS A 885 18.28 23.66 -20.67
CA LYS A 885 19.16 24.50 -19.83
C LYS A 885 18.69 25.95 -19.93
N ASN A 886 18.08 26.47 -18.87
CA ASN A 886 17.65 27.85 -18.78
C ASN A 886 18.42 28.53 -17.63
N GLY A 887 19.40 29.35 -17.98
CA GLY A 887 20.33 29.97 -17.03
C GLY A 887 21.11 28.92 -16.22
N ARG A 888 21.00 28.98 -14.89
CA ARG A 888 21.60 28.00 -13.96
C ARG A 888 20.70 26.79 -13.68
N THR A 889 19.48 26.74 -14.23
CA THR A 889 18.53 25.64 -14.02
C THR A 889 18.58 24.64 -15.16
N ILE A 890 18.73 23.37 -14.80
CA ILE A 890 18.66 22.21 -15.70
C ILE A 890 17.32 21.52 -15.46
N ARG A 891 16.63 21.13 -16.54
CA ARG A 891 15.38 20.37 -16.51
C ARG A 891 15.48 19.18 -17.46
N PHE A 892 14.92 18.04 -17.08
CA PHE A 892 14.68 16.90 -17.97
C PHE A 892 13.20 16.89 -18.37
N VAL A 893 12.93 16.90 -19.67
CA VAL A 893 11.60 16.83 -20.28
C VAL A 893 11.50 15.48 -20.98
N ALA A 894 10.53 14.64 -20.60
CA ALA A 894 10.37 13.32 -21.22
C ALA A 894 9.79 13.42 -22.64
N SER A 895 10.27 12.57 -23.54
CA SER A 895 9.69 12.41 -24.87
C SER A 895 8.46 11.51 -24.78
N VAL A 896 7.26 12.11 -24.92
CA VAL A 896 6.03 11.34 -25.09
C VAL A 896 6.04 10.76 -26.49
N VAL A 897 6.45 9.50 -26.62
CA VAL A 897 6.34 8.75 -27.88
C VAL A 897 4.86 8.56 -28.20
N ALA A 898 4.36 9.34 -29.14
CA ALA A 898 3.04 9.09 -29.72
C ALA A 898 3.08 7.72 -30.43
N SER A 899 2.20 6.82 -30.03
CA SER A 899 2.06 5.50 -30.66
C SER A 899 1.56 5.68 -32.09
N ASN A 900 2.47 5.63 -33.06
CA ASN A 900 2.16 5.88 -34.47
C ASN A 900 1.33 4.73 -35.07
N ALA A 901 0.01 4.81 -34.94
CA ALA A 901 -0.90 4.12 -35.83
C ALA A 901 -0.89 4.81 -37.21
N ASN A 902 -0.42 4.09 -38.23
CA ASN A 902 -0.52 4.43 -39.66
C ASN A 902 0.01 5.80 -40.10
N SER A 903 1.30 5.85 -40.45
CA SER A 903 1.93 6.97 -41.15
C SER A 903 1.55 7.03 -42.65
N SER A 904 0.30 7.36 -42.96
CA SER A 904 -0.08 7.77 -44.33
C SER A 904 0.30 9.24 -44.54
N VAL A 905 1.25 9.51 -45.44
CA VAL A 905 1.84 10.85 -45.63
C VAL A 905 0.82 11.85 -46.18
N VAL A 906 0.61 12.94 -45.43
CA VAL A 906 -0.01 14.18 -45.95
C VAL A 906 0.98 15.32 -45.71
N GLN A 907 1.62 15.78 -46.79
CA GLN A 907 2.40 17.02 -46.76
C GLN A 907 1.46 18.22 -46.95
N THR A 908 1.57 19.21 -46.06
CA THR A 908 1.00 20.55 -46.26
C THR A 908 2.10 21.62 -46.10
N PRO A 909 1.95 22.80 -46.75
CA PRO A 909 3.12 23.54 -47.22
C PRO A 909 3.87 24.35 -46.15
N VAL A 910 5.14 24.62 -46.45
CA VAL A 910 5.97 25.58 -45.71
C VAL A 910 5.59 27.01 -46.10
N GLU A 911 5.28 27.87 -45.12
CA GLU A 911 5.27 29.33 -45.29
C GLU A 911 6.53 29.99 -44.69
N PRO A 912 6.98 31.15 -45.23
CA PRO A 912 8.34 31.65 -45.01
C PRO A 912 8.52 32.53 -43.75
N GLN A 913 9.76 32.58 -43.27
CA GLN A 913 10.18 33.34 -42.09
C GLN A 913 10.09 34.87 -42.25
N LYS A 914 9.64 35.55 -41.18
CA LYS A 914 10.00 36.94 -40.82
C LYS A 914 10.23 36.95 -39.30
N ILE A 915 11.47 37.08 -38.81
CA ILE A 915 12.20 38.33 -38.53
C ILE A 915 11.55 39.13 -37.39
N ASN A 916 12.33 39.31 -36.32
CA ASN A 916 11.94 39.96 -35.06
C ASN A 916 11.62 41.46 -35.22
N HIS A 917 10.78 42.00 -34.33
CA HIS A 917 11.03 43.28 -33.66
C HIS A 917 10.30 43.35 -32.30
N SER A 918 10.36 44.48 -31.60
CA SER A 918 10.43 44.53 -30.13
C SER A 918 9.45 45.47 -29.42
N ASN A 919 9.16 45.14 -28.15
CA ASN A 919 8.80 46.01 -27.02
C ASN A 919 7.36 46.55 -26.81
N SER A 920 7.11 46.86 -25.53
CA SER A 920 6.21 47.86 -24.92
C SER A 920 4.68 47.66 -24.90
N ASP A 921 4.20 47.42 -23.68
CA ASP A 921 3.23 48.26 -22.94
C ASP A 921 1.74 48.34 -23.34
N SER A 922 0.95 47.57 -22.56
CA SER A 922 -0.09 48.10 -21.65
C SER A 922 -1.57 48.24 -22.09
N HIS A 923 -2.43 48.17 -21.06
CA HIS A 923 -3.81 48.65 -20.93
C HIS A 923 -4.95 48.18 -21.87
N SER A 924 -5.72 47.23 -21.30
CA SER A 924 -7.19 47.28 -21.06
C SER A 924 -8.23 47.17 -22.20
N ASP A 925 -9.46 46.89 -21.74
CA ASP A 925 -10.76 47.13 -22.38
C ASP A 925 -11.22 46.26 -23.58
N LEU A 926 -11.96 45.19 -23.23
CA LEU A 926 -13.19 44.80 -23.94
C LEU A 926 -14.12 46.04 -24.03
N PRO A 927 -14.96 46.24 -25.08
CA PRO A 927 -15.94 45.21 -25.49
C PRO A 927 -16.52 45.26 -26.95
N ILE A 928 -17.49 44.35 -27.20
CA ILE A 928 -18.77 44.59 -27.92
C ILE A 928 -18.89 44.50 -29.49
N ILE A 929 -19.68 43.50 -29.92
CA ILE A 929 -20.75 43.49 -30.97
C ILE A 929 -20.45 43.39 -32.49
N ASN A 930 -21.09 42.38 -33.11
CA ASN A 930 -21.77 42.21 -34.44
C ASN A 930 -21.19 42.89 -35.73
N TYR A 931 -21.32 42.36 -36.96
CA TYR A 931 -22.55 41.83 -37.60
C TYR A 931 -22.31 40.98 -38.88
N ALA A 932 -23.22 40.01 -39.09
CA ALA A 932 -23.93 39.68 -40.35
C ALA A 932 -23.21 39.08 -41.59
N CYS A 933 -24.07 38.58 -42.49
CA CYS A 933 -23.83 37.83 -43.73
C CYS A 933 -24.09 38.72 -44.97
N PRO A 934 -23.63 38.32 -46.17
CA PRO A 934 -24.59 38.23 -47.28
C PRO A 934 -24.38 37.06 -48.27
N SER A 935 -25.47 36.31 -48.54
CA SER A 935 -26.12 36.04 -49.87
C SER A 935 -25.26 35.67 -51.13
N THR A 936 -25.66 34.84 -52.12
CA THR A 936 -26.93 34.11 -52.46
C THR A 936 -26.70 33.16 -53.69
N VAL A 937 -27.78 32.51 -54.18
CA VAL A 937 -27.95 31.80 -55.49
C VAL A 937 -27.47 30.33 -55.52
N GLY A 938 -28.26 29.33 -55.94
CA GLY A 938 -29.73 29.29 -56.16
C GLY A 938 -30.25 28.11 -57.02
N SER A 939 -31.46 27.59 -56.70
CA SER A 939 -32.40 26.80 -57.57
C SER A 939 -31.94 25.45 -58.19
N GLU A 940 -32.71 24.35 -58.33
CA GLU A 940 -34.13 23.93 -58.09
C GLU A 940 -34.15 22.45 -57.57
N GLY A 941 -35.21 21.83 -57.03
CA GLY A 941 -36.56 22.28 -56.59
C GLY A 941 -37.55 21.12 -56.32
N ARG A 942 -38.51 21.33 -55.38
CA ARG A 942 -39.66 20.43 -54.98
C ARG A 942 -39.27 19.08 -54.30
N ALA A 943 -40.06 18.43 -53.40
CA ALA A 943 -41.31 18.66 -52.64
C ALA A 943 -41.49 17.47 -51.65
N LEU A 944 -42.39 17.31 -50.65
CA LEU A 944 -43.30 18.07 -49.73
C LEU A 944 -43.86 16.99 -48.74
N SER A 945 -44.35 17.20 -47.50
CA SER A 945 -44.41 18.33 -46.55
C SER A 945 -44.80 17.85 -45.12
N GLU A 946 -44.56 18.68 -44.11
CA GLU A 946 -45.18 18.65 -42.75
C GLU A 946 -46.60 19.30 -42.78
N PRO A 947 -47.30 19.78 -41.68
CA PRO A 947 -47.11 19.77 -40.20
C PRO A 947 -48.35 19.19 -39.43
N LEU A 948 -48.64 19.31 -38.11
CA LEU A 948 -48.26 20.14 -36.94
C LEU A 948 -47.94 19.26 -35.70
N VAL A 949 -47.29 19.64 -34.57
CA VAL A 949 -46.88 20.92 -33.92
C VAL A 949 -47.72 21.36 -32.67
N LYS A 950 -47.21 20.94 -31.48
CA LYS A 950 -47.05 21.67 -30.18
C LYS A 950 -48.18 21.91 -29.13
N CYS A 951 -47.70 21.90 -27.87
CA CYS A 951 -48.14 22.58 -26.63
C CYS A 951 -49.32 22.01 -25.79
N VAL A 952 -49.39 22.17 -24.44
CA VAL A 952 -48.41 22.22 -23.30
C VAL A 952 -49.19 22.36 -21.95
N THR A 953 -48.55 22.13 -20.80
CA THR A 953 -48.98 22.46 -19.39
C THR A 953 -50.06 21.64 -18.63
N GLN A 954 -49.56 20.87 -17.64
CA GLN A 954 -49.94 20.81 -16.20
C GLN A 954 -51.29 20.28 -15.64
N LYS A 955 -51.12 19.46 -14.57
CA LYS A 955 -51.91 19.35 -13.30
C LYS A 955 -53.22 18.53 -13.23
N SER A 956 -53.07 17.32 -12.68
CA SER A 956 -53.79 16.78 -11.49
C SER A 956 -55.26 17.14 -11.23
N HIS A 957 -56.15 16.13 -11.23
CA HIS A 957 -56.65 15.53 -9.97
C HIS A 957 -57.46 14.22 -10.14
N THR A 958 -57.49 13.44 -9.06
CA THR A 958 -58.38 12.32 -8.66
C THR A 958 -59.73 12.13 -9.35
N GLY A 959 -60.09 10.87 -9.68
CA GLY A 959 -61.46 10.42 -9.97
C GLY A 959 -61.58 8.89 -10.09
N ILE A 960 -62.54 8.27 -9.38
CA ILE A 960 -62.82 6.82 -9.38
C ILE A 960 -64.10 6.54 -10.18
N LEU A 961 -64.14 5.47 -10.98
CA LEU A 961 -65.32 4.59 -11.12
C LEU A 961 -65.02 3.28 -11.86
N ASN A 962 -65.93 2.30 -11.72
CA ASN A 962 -65.75 0.90 -12.09
C ASN A 962 -66.22 0.57 -13.52
N GLY A 963 -65.70 -0.52 -14.09
CA GLY A 963 -66.23 -1.16 -15.30
C GLY A 963 -65.86 -2.64 -15.32
N VAL A 964 -66.80 -3.52 -14.95
CA VAL A 964 -66.59 -4.98 -14.91
C VAL A 964 -66.95 -5.60 -16.25
N THR A 965 -66.11 -6.51 -16.74
CA THR A 965 -66.54 -7.69 -17.52
C THR A 965 -65.52 -8.81 -17.33
N GLU A 966 -65.94 -10.04 -17.58
CA GLU A 966 -65.42 -11.27 -16.97
C GLU A 966 -65.43 -12.42 -18.02
N VAL A 967 -64.97 -13.63 -17.65
CA VAL A 967 -65.12 -14.90 -18.42
C VAL A 967 -64.15 -15.00 -19.63
N THR A 968 -63.36 -16.06 -19.86
CA THR A 968 -63.27 -17.43 -19.28
C THR A 968 -61.81 -17.91 -19.21
N GLU A 969 -61.51 -18.83 -18.29
CA GLU A 969 -60.39 -19.78 -18.38
C GLU A 969 -60.81 -21.04 -19.16
N ILE A 970 -59.85 -21.77 -19.75
CA ILE A 970 -59.99 -23.19 -20.10
C ILE A 970 -58.68 -23.91 -19.74
N GLU A 971 -58.72 -24.78 -18.75
CA GLU A 971 -57.68 -25.77 -18.49
C GLU A 971 -57.89 -27.03 -19.38
N SER A 972 -56.82 -27.76 -19.65
CA SER A 972 -56.85 -29.23 -19.65
C SER A 972 -55.44 -29.81 -19.52
N GLN A 973 -55.34 -30.98 -18.90
CA GLN A 973 -54.09 -31.68 -18.60
C GLN A 973 -54.00 -33.01 -19.36
N ALA A 974 -52.83 -33.66 -19.22
CA ALA A 974 -52.63 -35.10 -19.02
C ALA A 974 -52.11 -35.96 -20.20
N ASP A 975 -51.01 -36.65 -19.84
CA ASP A 975 -50.66 -38.05 -20.12
C ASP A 975 -50.45 -38.57 -21.55
N THR A 976 -49.23 -39.03 -21.79
CA THR A 976 -48.98 -40.50 -21.79
C THR A 976 -47.51 -40.84 -21.47
N VAL A 977 -47.28 -42.03 -20.87
CA VAL A 977 -45.97 -42.53 -20.44
C VAL A 977 -45.65 -43.83 -21.17
N ILE A 978 -44.43 -43.98 -21.69
CA ILE A 978 -43.87 -45.27 -22.15
C ILE A 978 -42.37 -45.38 -21.78
N GLU A 979 -42.04 -46.47 -21.10
CA GLU A 979 -40.70 -47.11 -20.93
C GLU A 979 -40.85 -48.59 -21.42
N PRO A 980 -39.79 -49.42 -21.63
CA PRO A 980 -38.45 -49.40 -21.00
C PRO A 980 -37.23 -49.72 -21.93
N SER A 981 -36.08 -50.00 -21.30
CA SER A 981 -34.72 -50.37 -21.77
C SER A 981 -34.58 -51.78 -22.43
N PRO A 982 -33.37 -52.39 -22.68
CA PRO A 982 -31.95 -51.94 -22.59
C PRO A 982 -31.00 -52.45 -23.75
N LEU A 983 -29.65 -52.34 -23.56
CA LEU A 983 -28.53 -53.25 -23.99
C LEU A 983 -27.45 -52.84 -25.04
N THR A 984 -26.18 -52.95 -24.58
CA THR A 984 -24.88 -53.39 -25.20
C THR A 984 -24.25 -52.81 -26.49
N GLU A 985 -22.98 -52.39 -26.33
CA GLU A 985 -21.74 -52.69 -27.10
C GLU A 985 -21.79 -53.15 -28.59
N LEU A 986 -21.00 -52.51 -29.48
CA LEU A 986 -19.75 -53.09 -30.05
C LEU A 986 -18.99 -52.22 -31.09
N SER A 987 -17.65 -52.28 -31.01
CA SER A 987 -16.58 -52.19 -32.04
C SER A 987 -16.74 -51.47 -33.40
N SER A 988 -15.86 -50.48 -33.62
CA SER A 988 -14.97 -50.25 -34.80
C SER A 988 -15.45 -50.44 -36.26
N VAL A 989 -15.27 -49.38 -37.07
CA VAL A 989 -14.86 -49.46 -38.49
C VAL A 989 -13.84 -48.36 -38.79
N THR A 990 -12.80 -48.68 -39.55
CA THR A 990 -11.81 -47.76 -40.15
C THR A 990 -11.87 -47.87 -41.67
N GLU A 991 -11.78 -46.76 -42.43
CA GLU A 991 -11.17 -46.78 -43.78
C GLU A 991 -10.82 -45.37 -44.33
N HIS A 992 -10.19 -45.33 -45.51
CA HIS A 992 -9.34 -44.25 -46.02
C HIS A 992 -9.92 -43.45 -47.22
N SER A 993 -9.11 -42.51 -47.73
CA SER A 993 -9.10 -41.92 -49.10
C SER A 993 -9.94 -40.63 -49.30
N THR A 994 -9.57 -39.67 -50.19
CA THR A 994 -8.37 -39.52 -51.05
C THR A 994 -8.05 -38.03 -51.31
N LEU A 995 -6.80 -37.71 -51.71
CA LEU A 995 -6.37 -36.41 -52.26
C LEU A 995 -6.38 -36.41 -53.80
N GLN A 996 -6.35 -35.21 -54.43
CA GLN A 996 -5.59 -34.76 -55.63
C GLN A 996 -6.30 -33.60 -56.40
N PRO A 997 -5.59 -32.78 -57.23
CA PRO A 997 -5.81 -31.32 -57.31
C PRO A 997 -6.05 -30.76 -58.73
N ILE A 998 -5.92 -29.42 -58.90
CA ILE A 998 -5.81 -28.71 -60.19
C ILE A 998 -4.74 -27.58 -60.13
N ASP A 999 -3.99 -27.45 -61.23
CA ASP A 999 -2.86 -26.57 -61.60
C ASP A 999 -3.20 -25.08 -61.93
N PHE A 1000 -2.31 -24.17 -62.39
CA PHE A 1000 -0.89 -23.77 -62.12
C PHE A 1000 -0.46 -22.80 -63.27
N LEU A 1001 0.22 -21.66 -63.04
CA LEU A 1001 0.84 -20.74 -64.05
C LEU A 1001 1.70 -19.67 -63.31
N ASP A 1002 2.87 -19.18 -63.74
CA ASP A 1002 4.00 -19.72 -64.53
C ASP A 1002 5.30 -18.94 -64.13
N SER A 1003 6.48 -19.39 -64.58
CA SER A 1003 7.82 -19.12 -64.00
C SER A 1003 8.59 -17.93 -64.65
N PRO A 1004 9.82 -17.50 -64.20
CA PRO A 1004 11.03 -18.34 -64.30
C PRO A 1004 12.24 -18.11 -63.31
N LYS A 1005 13.03 -19.19 -63.12
CA LYS A 1005 14.40 -19.27 -62.54
C LYS A 1005 14.52 -19.18 -61.00
N GLY A 1006 15.26 -20.06 -60.33
CA GLY A 1006 16.00 -21.24 -60.84
C GLY A 1006 16.21 -22.29 -59.75
N LYS A 1007 16.09 -23.57 -60.12
CA LYS A 1007 16.15 -24.69 -59.17
C LYS A 1007 17.58 -24.97 -58.72
N PHE A 1008 17.72 -25.38 -57.46
CA PHE A 1008 18.88 -26.16 -57.05
C PHE A 1008 18.61 -27.63 -57.41
N HIS A 1009 19.56 -28.52 -57.13
CA HIS A 1009 19.34 -29.95 -57.25
C HIS A 1009 20.09 -30.65 -56.11
N THR A 1010 19.34 -31.15 -55.14
CA THR A 1010 19.85 -31.88 -53.98
C THR A 1010 19.65 -33.39 -54.21
N GLU A 1011 20.72 -34.10 -54.59
CA GLU A 1011 20.69 -35.57 -54.68
C GLU A 1011 20.72 -36.17 -53.26
N LEU A 1012 19.60 -36.72 -52.82
CA LEU A 1012 19.47 -37.34 -51.49
C LEU A 1012 20.28 -38.64 -51.40
N ALA A 1013 21.20 -38.67 -50.43
CA ALA A 1013 22.16 -39.75 -50.22
C ALA A 1013 21.51 -41.14 -50.14
N PRO A 1014 22.12 -42.20 -50.71
CA PRO A 1014 21.51 -43.54 -50.81
C PRO A 1014 21.34 -44.25 -49.45
N GLU A 1015 21.86 -43.68 -48.37
CA GLU A 1015 21.81 -44.22 -47.00
C GLU A 1015 20.57 -43.75 -46.19
N ILE A 1016 19.75 -42.85 -46.75
CA ILE A 1016 18.53 -42.34 -46.10
C ILE A 1016 17.39 -43.37 -46.26
N PRO A 1017 16.76 -43.86 -45.17
CA PRO A 1017 15.64 -44.80 -45.25
C PRO A 1017 14.42 -44.24 -46.00
N ASP A 1018 13.74 -45.10 -46.75
CA ASP A 1018 12.65 -44.69 -47.65
C ASP A 1018 11.49 -43.98 -46.92
N GLU A 1019 11.20 -44.35 -45.68
CA GLU A 1019 10.13 -43.75 -44.86
C GLU A 1019 10.35 -42.27 -44.50
N HIS A 1020 11.59 -41.76 -44.57
CA HIS A 1020 11.89 -40.33 -44.41
C HIS A 1020 12.21 -39.62 -45.73
N ARG A 1021 12.34 -40.35 -46.85
CA ARG A 1021 12.77 -39.79 -48.14
C ARG A 1021 11.74 -38.80 -48.72
N GLU A 1022 10.44 -39.10 -48.63
CA GLU A 1022 9.40 -38.18 -49.11
C GLU A 1022 9.34 -36.89 -48.26
N SER A 1023 9.27 -37.00 -46.93
CA SER A 1023 9.25 -35.86 -46.01
C SER A 1023 10.46 -34.92 -46.17
N ILE A 1024 11.67 -35.49 -46.35
CA ILE A 1024 12.89 -34.71 -46.58
C ILE A 1024 12.87 -34.06 -47.97
N ALA A 1025 12.37 -34.76 -48.99
CA ALA A 1025 12.24 -34.22 -50.34
C ALA A 1025 11.22 -33.08 -50.43
N GLU A 1026 10.07 -33.20 -49.76
CA GLU A 1026 9.06 -32.12 -49.68
C GLU A 1026 9.64 -30.87 -49.00
N VAL A 1027 10.29 -31.03 -47.83
CA VAL A 1027 10.92 -29.90 -47.12
C VAL A 1027 12.02 -29.24 -47.96
N CYS A 1028 12.87 -30.01 -48.65
CA CYS A 1028 13.88 -29.45 -49.55
C CYS A 1028 13.23 -28.71 -50.74
N ALA A 1029 12.21 -29.28 -51.38
CA ALA A 1029 11.49 -28.64 -52.47
C ALA A 1029 10.78 -27.35 -52.04
N TRP A 1030 10.20 -27.31 -50.84
CA TRP A 1030 9.60 -26.10 -50.26
C TRP A 1030 10.64 -25.01 -49.99
N ILE A 1031 11.81 -25.36 -49.45
CA ILE A 1031 12.91 -24.41 -49.22
C ILE A 1031 13.44 -23.84 -50.56
N GLU A 1032 13.55 -24.67 -51.60
CA GLU A 1032 13.91 -24.20 -52.95
C GLU A 1032 12.82 -23.30 -53.58
N LEU A 1033 11.55 -23.47 -53.22
CA LEU A 1033 10.44 -22.65 -53.72
C LEU A 1033 10.31 -21.29 -53.01
N LEU A 1034 10.72 -21.21 -51.73
CA LEU A 1034 10.53 -20.03 -50.86
C LEU A 1034 11.73 -19.05 -50.84
N LEU A 1035 12.86 -19.39 -51.46
CA LEU A 1035 14.07 -18.56 -51.52
C LEU A 1035 14.31 -17.72 -52.82
N PRO A 1036 13.32 -17.31 -53.65
CA PRO A 1036 13.56 -16.30 -54.70
C PRO A 1036 13.87 -14.89 -54.17
N ASP A 1037 13.05 -14.38 -53.24
CA ASP A 1037 13.15 -13.03 -52.67
C ASP A 1037 12.81 -13.08 -51.16
N GLY A 1038 13.71 -12.56 -50.31
CA GLY A 1038 13.70 -12.79 -48.87
C GLY A 1038 12.91 -11.78 -48.03
N GLY A 1039 12.54 -12.17 -46.81
CA GLY A 1039 12.06 -11.23 -45.77
C GLY A 1039 11.21 -11.87 -44.67
N GLN A 1040 10.12 -12.56 -45.04
CA GLN A 1040 9.14 -13.08 -44.07
C GLN A 1040 9.11 -14.61 -43.93
N ALA A 1041 9.31 -15.38 -45.02
CA ALA A 1041 9.22 -16.84 -44.99
C ALA A 1041 10.21 -17.53 -44.03
N LEU A 1042 11.32 -16.86 -43.66
CA LEU A 1042 12.37 -17.47 -42.83
C LEU A 1042 11.87 -17.84 -41.42
N GLY A 1043 10.92 -17.11 -40.85
CA GLY A 1043 10.34 -17.45 -39.54
C GLY A 1043 9.54 -18.75 -39.55
N GLU A 1044 8.78 -18.98 -40.62
CA GLU A 1044 7.97 -20.19 -40.82
C GLU A 1044 8.85 -21.38 -41.22
N ILE A 1045 9.86 -21.17 -42.08
CA ILE A 1045 10.89 -22.17 -42.39
C ILE A 1045 11.62 -22.62 -41.11
N MET A 1046 12.02 -21.68 -40.24
CA MET A 1046 12.69 -22.01 -38.99
C MET A 1046 11.77 -22.66 -37.95
N ALA A 1047 10.46 -22.40 -37.99
CA ALA A 1047 9.48 -23.12 -37.19
C ALA A 1047 9.35 -24.57 -37.68
N LEU A 1048 9.15 -24.78 -38.99
CA LEU A 1048 8.97 -26.11 -39.59
C LEU A 1048 10.24 -26.98 -39.45
N ILE A 1049 11.43 -26.40 -39.63
CA ILE A 1049 12.72 -27.06 -39.37
C ILE A 1049 12.80 -27.48 -37.90
N LYS A 1050 12.46 -26.60 -36.95
CA LYS A 1050 12.46 -26.93 -35.51
C LYS A 1050 11.44 -28.02 -35.17
N GLU A 1051 10.29 -28.05 -35.83
CA GLU A 1051 9.24 -29.06 -35.63
C GLU A 1051 9.68 -30.45 -36.12
N VAL A 1052 10.29 -30.53 -37.31
CA VAL A 1052 10.87 -31.78 -37.86
C VAL A 1052 12.10 -32.26 -37.06
N PHE A 1053 12.98 -31.35 -36.61
CA PHE A 1053 14.12 -31.71 -35.77
C PHE A 1053 13.70 -32.11 -34.34
N ALA A 1054 12.54 -31.65 -33.86
CA ALA A 1054 12.03 -31.98 -32.53
C ALA A 1054 11.41 -33.38 -32.45
N SER A 1055 10.84 -33.90 -33.54
CA SER A 1055 10.38 -35.28 -33.62
C SER A 1055 11.52 -36.26 -33.86
N GLU A 1056 12.41 -36.00 -34.82
CA GLU A 1056 13.42 -36.98 -35.27
C GLU A 1056 14.84 -36.39 -35.40
N LYS A 1057 15.64 -36.56 -34.35
CA LYS A 1057 17.03 -36.07 -34.27
C LYS A 1057 18.00 -36.61 -35.33
N GLU A 1058 17.67 -37.73 -35.98
CA GLU A 1058 18.51 -38.28 -37.04
C GLU A 1058 18.16 -37.71 -38.42
N ALA A 1059 16.86 -37.53 -38.73
CA ALA A 1059 16.40 -36.86 -39.95
C ALA A 1059 16.97 -35.43 -40.05
N GLY A 1060 16.95 -34.67 -38.94
CA GLY A 1060 17.50 -33.31 -38.90
C GLY A 1060 18.96 -33.22 -39.32
N ARG A 1061 19.82 -34.15 -38.88
CA ARG A 1061 21.25 -34.15 -39.26
C ARG A 1061 21.50 -34.54 -40.72
N TRP A 1062 20.58 -35.25 -41.38
CA TRP A 1062 20.60 -35.44 -42.83
C TRP A 1062 20.15 -34.20 -43.60
N ILE A 1063 19.11 -33.49 -43.11
CA ILE A 1063 18.67 -32.20 -43.68
C ILE A 1063 19.80 -31.18 -43.63
N TRP A 1064 20.44 -30.97 -42.47
CA TRP A 1064 21.53 -30.00 -42.31
C TRP A 1064 22.73 -30.24 -43.24
N ARG A 1065 23.09 -31.52 -43.47
CA ARG A 1065 24.15 -31.90 -44.41
C ARG A 1065 23.78 -31.65 -45.87
N SER A 1066 22.50 -31.68 -46.21
CA SER A 1066 21.99 -31.51 -47.58
C SER A 1066 21.82 -30.03 -47.99
N LEU A 1067 21.77 -29.11 -47.02
CA LEU A 1067 21.76 -27.67 -47.28
C LEU A 1067 23.09 -27.17 -47.88
N SER A 1068 23.01 -26.24 -48.83
CA SER A 1068 24.19 -25.62 -49.45
C SER A 1068 24.83 -24.56 -48.52
N GLU A 1069 26.13 -24.34 -48.68
CA GLU A 1069 26.88 -23.37 -47.86
C GLU A 1069 26.37 -21.92 -47.99
N SER A 1070 25.77 -21.57 -49.13
CA SER A 1070 25.12 -20.26 -49.32
C SER A 1070 23.88 -20.08 -48.43
N VAL A 1071 23.08 -21.13 -48.22
CA VAL A 1071 21.92 -21.08 -47.31
C VAL A 1071 22.39 -21.04 -45.86
N LYS A 1072 23.44 -21.80 -45.51
CA LYS A 1072 24.06 -21.77 -44.17
C LYS A 1072 24.61 -20.37 -43.84
N GLN A 1073 25.33 -19.72 -44.78
CA GLN A 1073 25.78 -18.34 -44.60
C GLN A 1073 24.64 -17.34 -44.40
N LEU A 1074 23.49 -17.54 -45.07
CA LEU A 1074 22.33 -16.66 -44.91
C LEU A 1074 21.69 -16.83 -43.52
N LEU A 1075 21.54 -18.07 -43.05
CA LEU A 1075 21.02 -18.37 -41.71
C LEU A 1075 21.87 -17.73 -40.60
N TRP A 1076 23.20 -17.86 -40.68
CA TRP A 1076 24.14 -17.22 -39.74
C TRP A 1076 24.00 -15.69 -39.70
N GLN A 1077 23.71 -15.04 -40.84
CA GLN A 1077 23.55 -13.58 -40.91
C GLN A 1077 22.22 -13.07 -40.34
N VAL A 1078 21.17 -13.91 -40.29
CA VAL A 1078 19.83 -13.50 -39.85
C VAL A 1078 19.50 -13.96 -38.42
N SER A 1079 19.95 -15.14 -37.99
CA SER A 1079 19.86 -15.60 -36.59
C SER A 1079 21.12 -16.40 -36.19
N PRO A 1080 22.16 -15.73 -35.65
CA PRO A 1080 23.39 -16.39 -35.21
C PRO A 1080 23.15 -17.46 -34.13
N ASP A 1081 22.22 -17.20 -33.21
CA ASP A 1081 21.92 -18.08 -32.08
C ASP A 1081 21.20 -19.36 -32.53
N ASP A 1082 20.24 -19.25 -33.45
CA ASP A 1082 19.57 -20.43 -34.03
C ASP A 1082 20.50 -21.22 -34.96
N TYR A 1083 21.41 -20.53 -35.68
CA TYR A 1083 22.44 -21.18 -36.49
C TYR A 1083 23.41 -21.99 -35.63
N LEU A 1084 23.85 -21.44 -34.49
CA LEU A 1084 24.66 -22.18 -33.51
C LEU A 1084 23.90 -23.40 -32.98
N TRP A 1085 22.64 -23.24 -32.60
CA TRP A 1085 21.79 -24.35 -32.15
C TRP A 1085 21.62 -25.46 -33.22
N LEU A 1086 21.49 -25.10 -34.50
CA LEU A 1086 21.44 -26.06 -35.62
C LEU A 1086 22.79 -26.71 -35.95
N VAL A 1087 23.91 -26.13 -35.51
CA VAL A 1087 25.28 -26.68 -35.69
C VAL A 1087 25.71 -27.56 -34.52
N GLU A 1088 25.20 -27.33 -33.31
CA GLU A 1088 25.56 -28.08 -32.09
C GLU A 1088 24.69 -29.32 -31.82
N GLY A 1089 23.62 -29.55 -32.61
CA GLY A 1089 22.67 -30.69 -32.48
C GLY A 1089 22.98 -31.94 -33.31
#